data_AF-A0AAN7L2L1-F1
#
_entry.id   AF-A0AAN7L2L1-F1
#
_cell.length_a   1.000
_cell.length_b   1.000
_cell.length_c   1.000
_cell.angle_alpha   90.00
_cell.angle_beta   90.00
_cell.angle_gamma   90.00
#
_symmetry.space_group_name_H-M   'P 1'
#
loop_
_entity.id
_entity.type
_entity.pdbx_description
1 polymer ?
#
loop_
_entity_poly.entity_id
_entity_poly.type
_entity_poly.pdbx_seq_one_letter_code
_entity_poly.pdbx_strand_id
1 'polypeptide(L)'
;MMVVRSVNCCSSFCTASSVLPLRLFRRRFHHLKTLPPSCWRLSFQPSIYRCVLSAFSNHGCCRSLSVESVFESVMEELEAFRKRKLVCSASRTALTSSGELLEDKLQNRTVVKGRLLEFKKDTEKVLLAVAVRPDGKKNWMVSDQNGVTSSIKPQQITFIVPGIENFDHQEISDFVQRAEHNLDPTLLEFAWVELLEKNKSVTAEELAEIMFGSSEPLESYCAHLLLSKDDTYFSVAEIRGSCSIYGPRPTAQVEELTRRKLAREAAQKELEEFVELLRSAKQMPFDAKPQKSSWIAEEKSRVKIESLECYGIDACKTDDQKKMAGMILKAMGLTRTASSAVNLLIDVGYFPVHVNLDLLKLNIPTVHSDDIISAAESILSETTDTDEMDREDLTHLKVYAIDVDEADELDDALSASRLQDGRIKVCIHVADPARFVQPGDAIDRNAMKRGTSIFLPTATYPMFPEKLAMKGMSLRQGEVCNAVTVSVVLHSDGSIAEFTVSNSIIKPTYMLTYESASELIHLNLQEEKELKILSEAASLRLHWRRQQGAIDTATLETRIKVVNPEDPEPTINLYVEDQADPAMRLVSEMMILCGEAVAAFGSQNNIPLPYRGQPQSNLDLSAFSHLPEGPVRSSAILRILRGAEIDFRKPIRHGVLGLPGYVQFTSPIRRYLDLIAHYQVKAFLRSGPLPYSAGQIEGIASTVNMNARIAKRLSNTSLRYWILEFLRRQPKDKKYRALVLKFIKDRIAALLLFEVGYQASVWVSVGTQVGDEVLVRVEESHPRDDFLSLKEVI
;
A
#
# COMPACT_ATOMS: atom_id res chain seq x y z
N MET A 1 17.02 6.67 -54.29
CA MET A 1 15.61 7.09 -54.39
C MET A 1 14.86 6.35 -53.29
N MET A 2 14.18 6.93 -52.30
CA MET A 2 13.66 8.27 -52.07
C MET A 2 13.61 8.54 -50.54
N VAL A 3 14.10 9.72 -50.15
CA VAL A 3 13.56 10.65 -49.13
C VAL A 3 13.47 10.21 -47.66
N VAL A 4 14.52 10.57 -46.92
CA VAL A 4 14.50 10.87 -45.48
C VAL A 4 13.87 12.27 -45.29
N ARG A 5 12.81 12.37 -44.47
CA ARG A 5 12.27 13.64 -43.97
C ARG A 5 12.73 13.84 -42.52
N SER A 6 13.70 14.72 -42.34
CA SER A 6 14.01 15.40 -41.09
C SER A 6 13.20 16.71 -40.98
N VAL A 7 13.35 17.40 -39.83
CA VAL A 7 12.98 18.83 -39.55
C VAL A 7 11.58 18.98 -38.90
N ASN A 8 11.35 19.58 -37.72
CA ASN A 8 12.09 20.59 -36.94
C ASN A 8 11.62 20.65 -35.46
N CYS A 9 12.57 20.93 -34.55
CA CYS A 9 12.32 21.54 -33.25
C CYS A 9 12.23 23.07 -33.40
N CYS A 10 11.23 23.70 -32.81
CA CYS A 10 11.16 25.16 -32.65
C CYS A 10 11.51 25.55 -31.22
N SER A 11 12.68 26.17 -31.07
CA SER A 11 13.05 27.02 -29.95
C SER A 11 12.62 28.46 -30.25
N SER A 12 12.13 29.18 -29.24
CA SER A 12 11.86 30.62 -29.33
C SER A 12 12.71 31.32 -28.27
N PHE A 13 13.75 32.01 -28.74
CA PHE A 13 14.46 33.05 -28.02
C PHE A 13 13.78 34.39 -28.31
N CYS A 14 13.51 35.19 -27.28
CA CYS A 14 13.52 36.65 -27.36
C CYS A 14 14.46 37.21 -26.30
N THR A 15 15.31 38.13 -26.75
CA THR A 15 16.51 38.66 -26.10
C THR A 15 16.30 40.06 -25.49
N ALA A 16 17.08 40.33 -24.43
CA ALA A 16 17.72 41.60 -24.02
C ALA A 16 16.81 42.74 -23.47
N SER A 17 17.17 43.46 -22.39
CA SER A 17 18.40 44.26 -22.26
C SER A 17 18.68 44.77 -20.81
N SER A 18 19.98 44.76 -20.44
CA SER A 18 20.78 45.70 -19.60
C SER A 18 20.28 46.21 -18.22
N VAL A 19 20.91 45.94 -17.07
CA VAL A 19 22.28 46.30 -16.54
C VAL A 19 22.38 47.72 -15.93
N LEU A 20 22.44 47.84 -14.58
CA LEU A 20 23.61 48.25 -13.75
C LEU A 20 23.20 48.48 -12.25
N PRO A 21 24.15 48.43 -11.29
CA PRO A 21 23.97 48.20 -9.85
C PRO A 21 24.15 49.47 -9.01
N LEU A 22 23.99 49.39 -7.67
CA LEU A 22 24.81 50.12 -6.67
C LEU A 22 24.45 49.74 -5.21
N ARG A 23 25.47 49.26 -4.49
CA ARG A 23 25.94 49.61 -3.12
C ARG A 23 24.96 49.53 -1.93
N LEU A 24 25.24 48.61 -1.00
CA LEU A 24 25.96 48.78 0.28
C LEU A 24 25.22 49.63 1.34
N PHE A 25 24.84 48.99 2.45
CA PHE A 25 25.13 49.55 3.77
C PHE A 25 25.49 48.45 4.78
N ARG A 26 26.72 48.58 5.31
CA ARG A 26 27.25 47.93 6.51
C ARG A 26 26.61 48.53 7.76
N ARG A 27 26.51 47.73 8.82
CA ARG A 27 26.99 47.97 10.21
C ARG A 27 26.47 46.83 11.10
N ARG A 28 27.16 46.31 12.11
CA ARG A 28 28.55 46.39 12.57
C ARG A 28 28.72 45.26 13.60
N PHE A 29 29.95 44.78 13.69
CA PHE A 29 30.45 43.80 14.66
C PHE A 29 30.42 44.30 16.12
N HIS A 30 30.41 43.38 17.09
CA HIS A 30 31.61 43.02 17.90
C HIS A 30 31.26 42.02 19.01
N HIS A 31 31.93 40.84 19.02
CA HIS A 31 33.00 40.42 19.97
C HIS A 31 32.46 39.98 21.36
N LEU A 32 32.99 39.01 22.09
CA LEU A 32 34.15 38.09 22.07
C LEU A 32 33.81 37.15 23.26
N LYS A 33 34.13 35.85 23.26
CA LYS A 33 35.39 35.34 23.84
C LYS A 33 35.56 33.84 23.56
N THR A 34 36.83 33.50 23.50
CA THR A 34 37.55 32.30 23.04
C THR A 34 37.78 31.26 24.15
N LEU A 35 37.60 29.96 23.82
CA LEU A 35 38.50 28.76 23.91
C LEU A 35 39.44 28.52 25.13
N PRO A 36 40.05 27.32 25.35
CA PRO A 36 39.80 25.89 24.99
C PRO A 36 40.16 24.90 26.16
N PRO A 37 40.70 23.66 26.01
CA PRO A 37 40.32 22.42 25.25
C PRO A 37 40.21 21.13 26.14
N SER A 38 39.67 20.02 25.58
CA SER A 38 40.26 18.64 25.52
C SER A 38 39.26 17.45 25.57
N CYS A 39 39.23 16.70 24.46
CA CYS A 39 39.16 15.24 24.21
C CYS A 39 38.45 14.25 25.18
N TRP A 40 37.59 13.35 24.67
CA TRP A 40 37.77 11.87 24.51
C TRP A 40 36.45 11.15 24.10
N ARG A 41 36.61 9.98 23.47
CA ARG A 41 35.69 9.16 22.64
C ARG A 41 34.61 8.34 23.39
N LEU A 42 33.57 7.86 22.66
CA LEU A 42 33.14 6.42 22.51
C LEU A 42 31.68 6.31 21.98
N SER A 43 31.49 5.92 20.72
CA SER A 43 30.93 4.64 20.21
C SER A 43 29.49 4.26 20.61
N PHE A 44 28.59 4.21 19.62
CA PHE A 44 27.31 3.49 19.68
C PHE A 44 27.25 2.45 18.55
N GLN A 45 27.02 1.20 18.92
CA GLN A 45 26.57 0.09 18.06
C GLN A 45 25.14 -0.29 18.49
N PRO A 46 24.29 -0.77 17.56
CA PRO A 46 23.19 -1.65 17.93
C PRO A 46 23.25 -3.00 17.20
N SER A 47 23.01 -4.08 17.93
CA SER A 47 22.85 -5.45 17.42
C SER A 47 21.48 -6.05 17.81
N ILE A 48 20.71 -6.38 16.76
CA ILE A 48 19.83 -7.53 16.42
C ILE A 48 19.68 -8.67 17.49
N TYR A 49 18.54 -9.37 17.79
CA TYR A 49 17.60 -10.27 17.04
C TYR A 49 16.39 -10.70 17.95
N ARG A 50 15.14 -10.98 17.47
CA ARG A 50 14.41 -12.30 17.27
C ARG A 50 14.58 -13.35 18.41
N CYS A 51 13.68 -14.28 18.81
CA CYS A 51 12.33 -14.80 18.46
C CYS A 51 11.97 -15.96 19.46
N VAL A 52 10.67 -16.27 19.70
CA VAL A 52 10.02 -17.61 19.98
C VAL A 52 10.33 -18.48 21.24
N LEU A 53 9.31 -19.26 21.63
CA LEU A 53 8.99 -20.16 22.78
C LEU A 53 9.96 -21.30 23.22
N SER A 54 9.93 -21.54 24.56
CA SER A 54 9.86 -22.83 25.32
C SER A 54 11.05 -23.36 26.17
N ALA A 55 10.72 -23.64 27.46
CA ALA A 55 11.13 -24.71 28.41
C ALA A 55 12.49 -24.71 29.22
N PHE A 56 12.30 -24.57 30.56
CA PHE A 56 12.95 -25.17 31.76
C PHE A 56 14.41 -24.90 32.25
N SER A 57 14.46 -24.30 33.47
CA SER A 57 15.22 -24.66 34.69
C SER A 57 16.62 -24.06 35.02
N ASN A 58 16.65 -23.44 36.21
CA ASN A 58 17.70 -23.27 37.24
C ASN A 58 18.60 -22.01 37.30
N HIS A 59 18.18 -21.13 38.22
CA HIS A 59 18.90 -20.40 39.30
C HIS A 59 20.18 -19.58 39.03
N GLY A 60 20.08 -18.27 39.31
CA GLY A 60 21.22 -17.38 39.59
C GLY A 60 20.86 -15.89 39.53
N CYS A 61 20.56 -15.30 40.68
CA CYS A 61 20.02 -13.96 40.91
C CYS A 61 20.91 -12.79 40.41
N CYS A 62 20.35 -11.83 39.64
CA CYS A 62 20.36 -10.39 39.97
C CYS A 62 19.61 -9.51 38.93
N ARG A 63 18.50 -8.93 39.40
CA ARG A 63 17.86 -7.65 39.00
C ARG A 63 17.46 -7.45 37.53
N SER A 64 16.37 -8.11 37.16
CA SER A 64 15.43 -7.65 36.12
C SER A 64 14.43 -6.64 36.71
N LEU A 65 14.24 -5.49 36.06
CA LEU A 65 13.02 -4.69 36.15
C LEU A 65 11.89 -5.55 35.57
N SER A 66 11.08 -6.14 36.46
CA SER A 66 9.97 -7.00 36.08
C SER A 66 8.76 -6.17 35.64
N VAL A 67 8.01 -6.75 34.69
CA VAL A 67 6.67 -6.35 34.24
C VAL A 67 5.66 -6.28 35.41
N GLU A 68 6.05 -6.70 36.61
CA GLU A 68 5.29 -6.51 37.85
C GLU A 68 5.12 -5.03 38.20
N SER A 69 5.99 -4.10 37.81
CA SER A 69 5.79 -2.68 38.14
C SER A 69 4.56 -2.07 37.47
N VAL A 70 4.19 -2.54 36.28
CA VAL A 70 3.00 -2.04 35.56
C VAL A 70 1.75 -2.82 35.99
N PHE A 71 1.90 -4.12 36.28
CA PHE A 71 0.78 -4.93 36.78
C PHE A 71 0.43 -4.58 38.24
N GLU A 72 1.39 -4.34 39.11
CA GLU A 72 1.20 -3.81 40.47
C GLU A 72 0.64 -2.38 40.42
N SER A 73 1.09 -1.51 39.51
CA SER A 73 0.52 -0.17 39.36
C SER A 73 -0.94 -0.19 38.90
N VAL A 74 -1.30 -1.11 37.99
CA VAL A 74 -2.68 -1.27 37.50
C VAL A 74 -3.55 -2.00 38.54
N MET A 75 -2.98 -2.92 39.33
CA MET A 75 -3.66 -3.59 40.42
C MET A 75 -3.81 -2.70 41.66
N GLU A 76 -2.85 -1.82 41.98
CA GLU A 76 -2.98 -0.76 42.98
C GLU A 76 -4.02 0.29 42.55
N GLU A 77 -4.09 0.64 41.25
CA GLU A 77 -5.17 1.49 40.74
C GLU A 77 -6.54 0.80 40.82
N LEU A 78 -6.63 -0.49 40.50
CA LEU A 78 -7.87 -1.27 40.60
C LEU A 78 -8.27 -1.56 42.06
N GLU A 79 -7.31 -1.70 42.98
CA GLU A 79 -7.56 -1.79 44.42
C GLU A 79 -7.91 -0.43 45.03
N ALA A 80 -7.34 0.68 44.54
CA ALA A 80 -7.77 2.04 44.88
C ALA A 80 -9.18 2.32 44.36
N PHE A 81 -9.53 1.79 43.18
CA PHE A 81 -10.89 1.86 42.63
C PHE A 81 -11.88 0.97 43.40
N ARG A 82 -11.44 -0.20 43.89
CA ARG A 82 -12.25 -1.09 44.74
C ARG A 82 -12.38 -0.58 46.19
N LYS A 83 -11.37 0.07 46.76
CA LYS A 83 -11.45 0.75 48.07
C LYS A 83 -12.34 2.01 48.02
N ARG A 84 -12.40 2.72 46.89
CA ARG A 84 -13.37 3.82 46.68
C ARG A 84 -14.81 3.35 46.48
N LYS A 85 -15.04 2.08 46.15
CA LYS A 85 -16.38 1.47 46.02
C LYS A 85 -16.89 0.76 47.28
N LEU A 86 -16.12 0.78 48.37
CA LEU A 86 -16.45 0.15 49.67
C LEU A 86 -16.42 1.13 50.86
N VAL A 87 -16.46 2.44 50.60
CA VAL A 87 -16.65 3.48 51.63
C VAL A 87 -17.91 4.28 51.31
N CYS A 88 -19.04 3.58 51.23
CA CYS A 88 -20.38 4.16 51.46
C CYS A 88 -21.24 3.14 52.21
N SER A 89 -20.70 2.57 53.28
CA SER A 89 -21.49 1.87 54.29
C SER A 89 -20.73 1.93 55.61
N ALA A 90 -21.37 2.49 56.63
CA ALA A 90 -20.89 2.70 58.00
C ALA A 90 -20.11 4.00 58.27
N SER A 91 -20.85 5.11 58.38
CA SER A 91 -20.57 6.18 59.36
C SER A 91 -21.88 6.67 59.97
N ARG A 92 -22.38 5.90 60.95
CA ARG A 92 -23.38 6.36 61.92
C ARG A 92 -22.62 6.94 63.12
N THR A 93 -22.52 8.27 63.18
CA THR A 93 -22.31 8.99 64.44
C THR A 93 -22.93 10.37 64.31
N ALA A 94 -23.69 10.73 65.33
CA ALA A 94 -24.70 11.77 65.34
C ALA A 94 -24.12 13.19 65.15
N LEU A 95 -24.75 13.96 64.27
CA LEU A 95 -24.90 15.40 64.41
C LEU A 95 -26.32 15.78 63.99
N THR A 96 -26.87 16.64 64.83
CA THR A 96 -28.28 16.96 65.09
C THR A 96 -28.97 17.78 64.01
N SER A 97 -30.28 17.54 63.91
CA SER A 97 -31.38 18.39 63.38
C SER A 97 -31.43 18.67 61.87
N SER A 98 -32.18 17.82 61.16
CA SER A 98 -33.06 18.13 60.00
C SER A 98 -33.57 16.86 59.27
N GLY A 99 -33.25 15.66 59.77
CA GLY A 99 -33.58 14.37 59.15
C GLY A 99 -34.99 13.81 59.39
N GLU A 100 -35.89 14.51 60.09
CA GLU A 100 -37.26 14.00 60.36
C GLU A 100 -38.29 14.32 59.26
N LEU A 101 -37.90 14.96 58.14
CA LEU A 101 -38.85 15.43 57.11
C LEU A 101 -38.81 14.70 55.75
N LEU A 102 -37.96 13.69 55.57
CA LEU A 102 -37.76 13.02 54.27
C LEU A 102 -38.35 11.60 54.16
N GLU A 103 -38.56 10.89 55.27
CA GLU A 103 -39.21 9.56 55.22
C GLU A 103 -40.72 9.63 54.97
N ASP A 104 -41.36 10.77 55.25
CA ASP A 104 -42.83 10.95 55.16
C ASP A 104 -43.32 11.41 53.76
N LYS A 105 -42.41 11.55 52.77
CA LYS A 105 -42.72 12.20 51.48
C LYS A 105 -42.69 11.28 50.25
N LEU A 106 -42.37 10.00 50.40
CA LEU A 106 -42.24 9.05 49.29
C LEU A 106 -43.35 8.00 49.31
N GLN A 107 -44.59 8.42 49.02
CA GLN A 107 -45.65 7.46 48.68
C GLN A 107 -45.39 6.85 47.30
N ASN A 108 -45.37 5.53 47.23
CA ASN A 108 -45.35 4.77 45.97
C ASN A 108 -46.57 5.21 45.15
N ARG A 109 -46.39 6.03 44.10
CA ARG A 109 -47.51 6.51 43.28
C ARG A 109 -48.08 5.33 42.51
N THR A 110 -49.17 4.77 43.02
CA THR A 110 -49.93 3.76 42.31
C THR A 110 -50.59 4.41 41.11
N VAL A 111 -50.52 3.73 39.96
CA VAL A 111 -51.29 4.13 38.78
C VAL A 111 -52.77 3.99 39.15
N VAL A 112 -53.55 5.04 38.93
CA VAL A 112 -55.00 5.08 39.15
C VAL A 112 -55.64 5.54 37.84
N LYS A 113 -56.87 5.08 37.58
CA LYS A 113 -57.65 5.52 36.42
C LYS A 113 -57.75 7.05 36.38
N GLY A 114 -57.60 7.64 35.21
CA GLY A 114 -57.74 9.08 34.93
C GLY A 114 -56.45 9.91 35.10
N ARG A 115 -55.33 9.30 35.53
CA ARG A 115 -54.03 9.99 35.61
C ARG A 115 -53.33 10.08 34.25
N LEU A 116 -52.64 11.19 34.01
CA LEU A 116 -51.74 11.39 32.89
C LEU A 116 -50.33 10.84 33.24
N LEU A 117 -49.77 10.02 32.36
CA LEU A 117 -48.45 9.42 32.56
C LEU A 117 -47.65 9.37 31.26
N GLU A 118 -46.34 9.42 31.41
CA GLU A 118 -45.37 9.22 30.34
C GLU A 118 -44.86 7.78 30.39
N PHE A 119 -44.82 7.11 29.23
CA PHE A 119 -44.30 5.76 29.12
C PHE A 119 -43.52 5.52 27.84
N LYS A 120 -42.65 4.51 27.88
CA LYS A 120 -41.78 4.10 26.78
C LYS A 120 -42.35 2.87 26.07
N LYS A 121 -42.83 3.05 24.84
CA LYS A 121 -43.46 1.98 24.04
C LYS A 121 -42.42 1.02 23.44
N ASP A 122 -41.32 1.57 22.93
CA ASP A 122 -40.14 0.88 22.35
C ASP A 122 -38.83 1.60 22.74
N THR A 123 -37.65 1.15 22.28
CA THR A 123 -36.35 1.76 22.65
C THR A 123 -36.20 3.25 22.32
N GLU A 124 -37.02 3.80 21.41
CA GLU A 124 -36.87 5.18 20.91
C GLU A 124 -38.09 6.10 21.08
N LYS A 125 -39.29 5.60 21.39
CA LYS A 125 -40.52 6.44 21.47
C LYS A 125 -41.10 6.53 22.88
N VAL A 126 -41.08 7.74 23.43
CA VAL A 126 -41.70 8.14 24.70
C VAL A 126 -43.01 8.87 24.38
N LEU A 127 -44.11 8.49 25.05
CA LEU A 127 -45.45 9.02 24.79
C LEU A 127 -46.17 9.34 26.09
N LEU A 128 -47.00 10.38 26.07
CA LEU A 128 -47.99 10.68 27.11
C LEU A 128 -49.30 9.95 26.83
N ALA A 129 -49.91 9.39 27.88
CA ALA A 129 -51.21 8.72 27.80
C ALA A 129 -51.96 8.79 29.12
N VAL A 130 -53.28 8.61 29.06
CA VAL A 130 -54.15 8.58 30.24
C VAL A 130 -54.43 7.14 30.65
N ALA A 131 -54.32 6.83 31.94
CA ALA A 131 -54.66 5.52 32.48
C ALA A 131 -56.18 5.26 32.44
N VAL A 132 -56.62 4.23 31.72
CA VAL A 132 -58.06 3.94 31.48
C VAL A 132 -58.59 2.88 32.44
N ARG A 133 -57.91 1.73 32.52
CA ARG A 133 -58.32 0.60 33.37
C ARG A 133 -57.15 -0.36 33.64
N PRO A 134 -57.15 -1.11 34.75
CA PRO A 134 -56.19 -2.18 34.95
C PRO A 134 -56.36 -3.28 33.88
N ASP A 135 -55.24 -3.83 33.41
CA ASP A 135 -55.17 -4.95 32.47
C ASP A 135 -54.49 -6.16 33.14
N GLY A 136 -55.29 -7.03 33.76
CA GLY A 136 -54.78 -8.14 34.57
C GLY A 136 -54.23 -7.72 35.95
N LYS A 137 -53.28 -8.48 36.50
CA LYS A 137 -52.81 -8.30 37.89
C LYS A 137 -51.81 -7.16 38.10
N LYS A 138 -51.10 -6.73 37.04
CA LYS A 138 -49.99 -5.76 37.15
C LYS A 138 -49.96 -4.71 36.03
N ASN A 139 -50.60 -4.93 34.89
CA ASN A 139 -50.51 -4.01 33.75
C ASN A 139 -51.68 -3.02 33.76
N TRP A 140 -51.56 -1.96 32.97
CA TRP A 140 -52.58 -0.93 32.80
C TRP A 140 -52.87 -0.68 31.32
N MET A 141 -54.14 -0.54 30.97
CA MET A 141 -54.55 0.02 29.68
C MET A 141 -54.44 1.54 29.76
N VAL A 142 -53.70 2.13 28.83
CA VAL A 142 -53.59 3.59 28.67
C VAL A 142 -54.11 4.01 27.30
N SER A 143 -54.69 5.21 27.19
CA SER A 143 -55.16 5.80 25.94
C SER A 143 -54.25 6.94 25.52
N ASP A 144 -53.74 6.90 24.30
CA ASP A 144 -52.96 8.00 23.72
C ASP A 144 -53.84 9.16 23.22
N GLN A 145 -53.19 10.20 22.68
CA GLN A 145 -53.81 11.40 22.11
C GLN A 145 -54.81 11.12 20.96
N ASN A 146 -54.73 9.95 20.32
CA ASN A 146 -55.62 9.55 19.22
C ASN A 146 -56.74 8.61 19.71
N GLY A 147 -56.86 8.37 21.01
CA GLY A 147 -57.82 7.43 21.59
C GLY A 147 -57.41 5.96 21.44
N VAL A 148 -56.19 5.66 20.99
CA VAL A 148 -55.71 4.29 20.82
C VAL A 148 -55.29 3.73 22.17
N THR A 149 -55.95 2.66 22.59
CA THR A 149 -55.66 2.01 23.87
C THR A 149 -54.54 0.98 23.75
N SER A 150 -53.50 1.08 24.59
CA SER A 150 -52.37 0.14 24.66
C SER A 150 -52.19 -0.42 26.08
N SER A 151 -51.80 -1.69 26.20
CA SER A 151 -51.44 -2.29 27.50
C SER A 151 -49.97 -2.00 27.83
N ILE A 152 -49.69 -1.45 29.02
CA ILE A 152 -48.35 -1.11 29.47
C ILE A 152 -48.01 -1.81 30.79
N LYS A 153 -46.74 -2.22 30.92
CA LYS A 153 -46.18 -2.75 32.17
C LYS A 153 -45.75 -1.59 33.07
N PRO A 154 -45.80 -1.73 34.41
CA PRO A 154 -45.34 -0.68 35.33
C PRO A 154 -43.91 -0.20 35.09
N GLN A 155 -43.03 -1.07 34.59
CA GLN A 155 -41.62 -0.77 34.27
C GLN A 155 -41.45 0.15 33.05
N GLN A 156 -42.49 0.31 32.23
CA GLN A 156 -42.45 1.17 31.04
C GLN A 156 -42.81 2.62 31.37
N ILE A 157 -43.34 2.90 32.56
CA ILE A 157 -43.74 4.24 32.99
C ILE A 157 -42.49 5.01 33.41
N THR A 158 -42.23 6.13 32.75
CA THR A 158 -41.09 7.01 33.01
C THR A 158 -41.45 8.11 33.99
N PHE A 159 -42.68 8.62 33.94
CA PHE A 159 -43.16 9.68 34.83
C PHE A 159 -44.69 9.64 34.98
N ILE A 160 -45.21 10.01 36.15
CA ILE A 160 -46.65 10.20 36.37
C ILE A 160 -46.85 11.66 36.75
N VAL A 161 -47.61 12.38 35.93
CA VAL A 161 -47.84 13.81 36.13
C VAL A 161 -48.64 14.00 37.43
N PRO A 162 -48.12 14.77 38.41
CA PRO A 162 -48.78 14.98 39.70
C PRO A 162 -50.08 15.78 39.53
N GLY A 163 -51.03 15.62 40.47
CA GLY A 163 -52.22 16.48 40.58
C GLY A 163 -53.34 16.26 39.56
N ILE A 164 -53.18 15.33 38.61
CA ILE A 164 -54.18 15.03 37.58
C ILE A 164 -54.94 13.74 37.94
N GLU A 165 -56.27 13.80 38.06
CA GLU A 165 -57.10 12.64 38.42
C GLU A 165 -58.11 12.21 37.36
N ASN A 166 -58.50 13.08 36.42
CA ASN A 166 -59.45 12.79 35.33
C ASN A 166 -59.09 13.55 34.05
N PHE A 167 -57.89 13.30 33.51
CA PHE A 167 -57.44 13.96 32.28
C PHE A 167 -58.21 13.47 31.06
N ASP A 168 -58.61 14.39 30.17
CA ASP A 168 -59.13 13.99 28.86
C ASP A 168 -57.96 13.73 27.90
N HIS A 169 -57.94 12.53 27.32
CA HIS A 169 -56.97 12.14 26.30
C HIS A 169 -56.92 13.09 25.09
N GLN A 170 -58.02 13.79 24.78
CA GLN A 170 -58.06 14.78 23.69
C GLN A 170 -57.22 16.02 23.98
N GLU A 171 -56.97 16.34 25.26
CA GLU A 171 -56.20 17.51 25.69
C GLU A 171 -54.69 17.24 25.75
N ILE A 172 -54.24 16.01 25.50
CA ILE A 172 -52.81 15.64 25.56
C ILE A 172 -51.97 16.49 24.60
N SER A 173 -52.46 16.74 23.38
CA SER A 173 -51.72 17.52 22.38
C SER A 173 -51.53 18.97 22.80
N ASP A 174 -52.56 19.60 23.39
CA ASP A 174 -52.48 20.96 23.92
C ASP A 174 -51.52 21.02 25.12
N PHE A 175 -51.61 20.04 26.02
CA PHE A 175 -50.72 19.93 27.18
C PHE A 175 -49.24 19.80 26.79
N VAL A 176 -48.93 18.97 25.79
CA VAL A 176 -47.56 18.83 25.27
C VAL A 176 -47.08 20.14 24.65
N GLN A 177 -47.91 20.79 23.82
CA GLN A 177 -47.55 22.04 23.16
C GLN A 177 -47.29 23.17 24.18
N ARG A 178 -48.11 23.26 25.21
CA ARG A 178 -47.92 24.21 26.33
C ARG A 178 -46.66 23.89 27.14
N ALA A 179 -46.39 22.61 27.38
CA ALA A 179 -45.16 22.19 28.05
C ALA A 179 -43.94 22.60 27.23
N GLU A 180 -43.93 22.32 25.92
CA GLU A 180 -42.85 22.70 25.01
C GLU A 180 -42.62 24.20 24.92
N HIS A 181 -43.69 25.02 24.96
CA HIS A 181 -43.58 26.48 24.96
C HIS A 181 -42.97 27.04 26.24
N ASN A 182 -43.21 26.38 27.38
CA ASN A 182 -42.69 26.79 28.70
C ASN A 182 -41.30 26.21 29.02
N LEU A 183 -40.66 25.46 28.10
CA LEU A 183 -39.32 24.92 28.31
C LEU A 183 -38.25 26.02 28.15
N ASP A 184 -37.57 26.36 29.25
CA ASP A 184 -36.35 27.16 29.22
C ASP A 184 -35.17 26.37 29.84
N PRO A 185 -34.20 25.92 29.02
CA PRO A 185 -33.02 25.19 29.50
C PRO A 185 -32.13 25.99 30.45
N THR A 186 -32.17 27.32 30.44
CA THR A 186 -31.31 28.16 31.31
C THR A 186 -31.72 28.04 32.78
N LEU A 187 -33.00 27.74 33.05
CA LEU A 187 -33.53 27.56 34.40
C LEU A 187 -32.88 26.39 35.16
N LEU A 188 -32.39 25.36 34.45
CA LEU A 188 -31.69 24.23 35.07
C LEU A 188 -30.38 24.64 35.73
N GLU A 189 -29.63 25.55 35.11
CA GLU A 189 -28.35 26.03 35.66
C GLU A 189 -28.59 26.83 36.95
N PHE A 190 -29.58 27.72 36.96
CA PHE A 190 -29.96 28.48 38.15
C PHE A 190 -30.44 27.57 39.29
N ALA A 191 -31.31 26.61 38.99
CA ALA A 191 -31.79 25.65 39.98
C ALA A 191 -30.66 24.76 40.51
N TRP A 192 -29.69 24.40 39.66
CA TRP A 192 -28.52 23.65 40.06
C TRP A 192 -27.63 24.42 41.04
N VAL A 193 -27.32 25.69 40.76
CA VAL A 193 -26.53 26.54 41.68
C VAL A 193 -27.20 26.62 43.04
N GLU A 194 -28.50 26.90 43.07
CA GLU A 194 -29.25 27.02 44.33
C GLU A 194 -29.30 25.71 45.13
N LEU A 195 -29.53 24.58 44.46
CA LEU A 195 -29.63 23.27 45.10
C LEU A 195 -28.27 22.73 45.54
N LEU A 196 -27.19 23.08 44.83
CA LEU A 196 -25.83 22.72 45.19
C LEU A 196 -25.39 23.45 46.47
N GLU A 197 -25.68 24.76 46.59
CA GLU A 197 -25.42 25.52 47.83
C GLU A 197 -26.16 24.93 49.03
N LYS A 198 -27.40 24.48 48.82
CA LYS A 198 -28.25 23.89 49.85
C LYS A 198 -28.01 22.39 50.07
N ASN A 199 -27.15 21.75 49.27
CA ASN A 199 -26.93 20.30 49.21
C ASN A 199 -28.24 19.49 49.27
N LYS A 200 -29.26 19.93 48.52
CA LYS A 200 -30.61 19.39 48.59
C LYS A 200 -30.93 18.57 47.34
N SER A 201 -31.36 17.32 47.56
CA SER A 201 -31.95 16.50 46.49
C SER A 201 -33.44 16.81 46.35
N VAL A 202 -33.95 16.82 45.13
CA VAL A 202 -35.32 17.24 44.82
C VAL A 202 -36.04 16.24 43.92
N THR A 203 -37.35 16.23 44.04
CA THR A 203 -38.27 15.61 43.07
C THR A 203 -38.51 16.55 41.88
N ALA A 204 -39.09 16.06 40.77
CA ALA A 204 -39.42 16.90 39.62
C ALA A 204 -40.40 18.04 39.98
N GLU A 205 -41.28 17.81 40.96
CA GLU A 205 -42.24 18.79 41.47
C GLU A 205 -41.58 19.89 42.30
N GLU A 206 -40.67 19.49 43.19
CA GLU A 206 -39.90 20.45 43.99
C GLU A 206 -38.94 21.25 43.09
N LEU A 207 -38.42 20.62 42.04
CA LEU A 207 -37.62 21.32 41.04
C LEU A 207 -38.49 22.30 40.23
N ALA A 208 -39.72 21.93 39.89
CA ALA A 208 -40.67 22.83 39.22
C ALA A 208 -41.03 24.04 40.07
N GLU A 209 -41.23 23.85 41.38
CA GLU A 209 -41.45 24.94 42.33
C GLU A 209 -40.26 25.92 42.34
N ILE A 210 -39.03 25.41 42.25
CA ILE A 210 -37.81 26.24 42.22
C ILE A 210 -37.65 26.97 40.87
N MET A 211 -37.91 26.28 39.76
CA MET A 211 -37.69 26.81 38.41
C MET A 211 -38.80 27.76 37.94
N PHE A 212 -40.05 27.42 38.24
CA PHE A 212 -41.25 28.09 37.73
C PHE A 212 -42.06 28.79 38.82
N GLY A 213 -41.71 28.63 40.10
CA GLY A 213 -42.49 29.17 41.22
C GLY A 213 -43.82 28.45 41.44
N SER A 214 -44.01 27.29 40.81
CA SER A 214 -45.22 26.48 40.87
C SER A 214 -44.91 24.99 40.69
N SER A 215 -45.58 24.17 41.49
CA SER A 215 -45.59 22.71 41.43
C SER A 215 -46.83 22.16 40.74
N GLU A 216 -47.50 22.98 39.94
CA GLU A 216 -48.63 22.57 39.12
C GLU A 216 -48.26 21.45 38.13
N PRO A 217 -49.26 20.70 37.62
CA PRO A 217 -49.02 19.53 36.78
C PRO A 217 -48.19 19.81 35.52
N LEU A 218 -48.36 20.98 34.91
CA LEU A 218 -47.66 21.37 33.69
C LEU A 218 -46.18 21.64 33.97
N GLU A 219 -45.89 22.46 34.98
CA GLU A 219 -44.55 22.87 35.40
C GLU A 219 -43.75 21.67 35.92
N SER A 220 -44.40 20.77 36.66
CA SER A 220 -43.81 19.50 37.11
C SER A 220 -43.41 18.61 35.93
N TYR A 221 -44.21 18.60 34.86
CA TYR A 221 -43.87 17.89 33.63
C TYR A 221 -42.74 18.59 32.86
N CYS A 222 -42.72 19.93 32.81
CA CYS A 222 -41.62 20.70 32.21
C CYS A 222 -40.27 20.43 32.91
N ALA A 223 -40.26 20.40 34.24
CA ALA A 223 -39.05 20.08 35.02
C ALA A 223 -38.56 18.65 34.74
N HIS A 224 -39.47 17.66 34.68
CA HIS A 224 -39.13 16.28 34.27
C HIS A 224 -38.57 16.23 32.85
N LEU A 225 -39.19 16.93 31.90
CA LEU A 225 -38.71 17.01 30.52
C LEU A 225 -37.29 17.58 30.43
N LEU A 226 -37.00 18.66 31.17
CA LEU A 226 -35.66 19.27 31.22
C LEU A 226 -34.62 18.32 31.81
N LEU A 227 -34.93 17.65 32.92
CA LEU A 227 -34.08 16.62 33.54
C LEU A 227 -33.86 15.38 32.64
N SER A 228 -34.83 15.08 31.77
CA SER A 228 -34.70 13.96 30.83
C SER A 228 -33.85 14.31 29.59
N LYS A 229 -33.81 15.58 29.20
CA LYS A 229 -33.08 16.09 28.02
C LYS A 229 -31.64 16.51 28.35
N ASP A 230 -31.36 16.94 29.58
CA ASP A 230 -30.03 17.37 30.01
C ASP A 230 -29.50 16.49 31.16
N ASP A 231 -28.34 15.87 30.93
CA ASP A 231 -27.65 15.01 31.91
C ASP A 231 -26.47 15.72 32.60
N THR A 232 -26.31 17.02 32.36
CA THR A 232 -25.15 17.84 32.72
C THR A 232 -25.17 18.26 34.18
N TYR A 233 -26.31 18.77 34.68
CA TYR A 233 -26.40 19.42 35.99
C TYR A 233 -26.86 18.50 37.13
N PHE A 234 -27.77 17.57 36.83
CA PHE A 234 -28.38 16.68 37.83
C PHE A 234 -28.06 15.21 37.54
N SER A 235 -28.08 14.40 38.60
CA SER A 235 -27.96 12.94 38.53
C SER A 235 -29.06 12.28 39.36
N VAL A 236 -29.53 11.11 38.94
CA VAL A 236 -30.55 10.37 39.67
C VAL A 236 -29.93 9.77 40.93
N ALA A 237 -30.36 10.24 42.10
CA ALA A 237 -29.87 9.82 43.41
C ALA A 237 -30.59 8.56 43.92
N GLU A 238 -31.93 8.53 43.80
CA GLU A 238 -32.76 7.37 44.15
C GLU A 238 -33.91 7.21 43.15
N ILE A 239 -34.28 5.96 42.83
CA ILE A 239 -35.48 5.63 42.03
C ILE A 239 -36.42 4.81 42.92
N ARG A 240 -37.65 5.30 43.12
CA ARG A 240 -38.72 4.55 43.80
C ARG A 240 -39.97 4.54 42.93
N GLY A 241 -40.18 3.45 42.20
CA GLY A 241 -41.33 3.30 41.30
C GLY A 241 -41.23 4.25 40.10
N SER A 242 -42.22 5.13 39.94
CA SER A 242 -42.30 6.15 38.89
C SER A 242 -41.84 7.55 39.33
N CYS A 243 -41.18 7.65 40.49
CA CYS A 243 -40.65 8.89 41.03
C CYS A 243 -39.13 8.76 41.19
N SER A 244 -38.40 9.71 40.58
CA SER A 244 -36.94 9.81 40.63
C SER A 244 -36.57 11.01 41.50
N ILE A 245 -35.61 10.82 42.39
CA ILE A 245 -35.00 11.89 43.18
C ILE A 245 -33.71 12.31 42.48
N TYR A 246 -33.56 13.59 42.21
CA TYR A 246 -32.42 14.18 41.51
C TYR A 246 -31.53 14.94 42.49
N GLY A 247 -30.25 14.60 42.48
CA GLY A 247 -29.22 15.31 43.24
C GLY A 247 -28.38 16.22 42.32
N PRO A 248 -28.05 17.45 42.74
CA PRO A 248 -27.16 18.32 41.98
C PRO A 248 -25.76 17.70 41.90
N ARG A 249 -25.14 17.74 40.71
CA ARG A 249 -23.76 17.24 40.52
C ARG A 249 -22.75 18.25 41.09
N PRO A 250 -21.58 17.81 41.57
CA PRO A 250 -20.51 18.72 41.99
C PRO A 250 -20.01 19.61 40.82
N THR A 251 -19.59 20.85 41.11
CA THR A 251 -19.08 21.82 40.11
C THR A 251 -18.03 21.23 39.19
N ALA A 252 -17.04 20.51 39.72
CA ALA A 252 -15.99 19.87 38.92
C ALA A 252 -16.53 18.83 37.92
N GLN A 253 -17.63 18.14 38.26
CA GLN A 253 -18.26 17.18 37.36
C GLN A 253 -19.07 17.89 36.27
N VAL A 254 -19.77 18.97 36.61
CA VAL A 254 -20.52 19.80 35.65
C VAL A 254 -19.56 20.47 34.65
N GLU A 255 -18.48 21.08 35.12
CA GLU A 255 -17.46 21.69 34.26
C GLU A 255 -16.87 20.69 33.25
N GLU A 256 -16.55 19.47 33.70
CA GLU A 256 -16.05 18.41 32.83
C GLU A 256 -17.09 17.93 31.80
N LEU A 257 -18.35 17.77 32.20
CA LEU A 257 -19.44 17.39 31.29
C LEU A 257 -19.73 18.47 30.25
N THR A 258 -19.78 19.74 30.67
CA THR A 258 -19.94 20.91 29.80
C THR A 258 -18.79 21.01 28.81
N ARG A 259 -17.54 20.86 29.28
CA ARG A 259 -16.36 20.84 28.40
C ARG A 259 -16.43 19.71 27.37
N ARG A 260 -16.85 18.51 27.79
CA ARG A 260 -17.05 17.37 26.86
C ARG A 260 -18.19 17.61 25.88
N LYS A 261 -19.27 18.28 26.28
CA LYS A 261 -20.40 18.63 25.40
C LYS A 261 -19.95 19.64 24.35
N LEU A 262 -19.32 20.74 24.77
CA LEU A 262 -18.75 21.75 23.87
C LEU A 262 -17.71 21.17 22.91
N ALA A 263 -16.83 20.28 23.40
CA ALA A 263 -15.85 19.62 22.53
C ALA A 263 -16.51 18.69 21.49
N ARG A 264 -17.59 17.98 21.86
CA ARG A 264 -18.37 17.15 20.94
C ARG A 264 -19.10 17.99 19.90
N GLU A 265 -19.73 19.09 20.30
CA GLU A 265 -20.41 20.02 19.40
C GLU A 265 -19.42 20.69 18.42
N ALA A 266 -18.26 21.14 18.92
CA ALA A 266 -17.20 21.67 18.07
C ALA A 266 -16.68 20.63 17.06
N ALA A 267 -16.42 19.40 17.50
CA ALA A 267 -15.98 18.32 16.62
C ALA A 267 -17.03 17.96 15.56
N GLN A 268 -18.32 17.97 15.93
CA GLN A 268 -19.43 17.74 15.01
C GLN A 268 -19.51 18.85 13.95
N LYS A 269 -19.42 20.12 14.37
CA LYS A 269 -19.40 21.25 13.44
C LYS A 269 -18.20 21.19 12.48
N GLU A 270 -17.02 20.87 13.00
CA GLU A 270 -15.82 20.69 12.17
C GLU A 270 -15.92 19.53 11.18
N LEU A 271 -16.67 18.47 11.52
CA LEU A 271 -16.97 17.37 10.60
C LEU A 271 -17.93 17.83 9.50
N GLU A 272 -18.98 18.58 9.86
CA GLU A 272 -19.96 19.11 8.91
C GLU A 272 -19.33 20.08 7.90
N GLU A 273 -18.47 20.99 8.37
CA GLU A 273 -17.71 21.90 7.50
C GLU A 273 -16.82 21.13 6.51
N PHE A 274 -16.15 20.07 6.98
CA PHE A 274 -15.31 19.23 6.12
C PHE A 274 -16.14 18.42 5.11
N VAL A 275 -17.30 17.90 5.51
CA VAL A 275 -18.22 17.18 4.63
C VAL A 275 -18.77 18.12 3.55
N GLU A 276 -19.05 19.38 3.87
CA GLU A 276 -19.48 20.37 2.89
C GLU A 276 -18.37 20.72 1.89
N LEU A 277 -17.11 20.82 2.37
CA LEU A 277 -15.94 20.96 1.50
C LEU A 277 -15.82 19.78 0.52
N LEU A 278 -16.00 18.55 0.99
CA LEU A 278 -15.99 17.35 0.13
C LEU A 278 -17.13 17.38 -0.90
N ARG A 279 -18.35 17.80 -0.53
CA ARG A 279 -19.47 17.94 -1.47
C ARG A 279 -19.18 18.98 -2.55
N SER A 280 -18.64 20.13 -2.15
CA SER A 280 -18.24 21.20 -3.07
C SER A 280 -17.18 20.71 -4.06
N ALA A 281 -16.10 20.08 -3.57
CA ALA A 281 -15.05 19.54 -4.42
C ALA A 281 -15.57 18.46 -5.39
N LYS A 282 -16.49 17.60 -4.94
CA LYS A 282 -17.11 16.56 -5.78
C LYS A 282 -17.93 17.13 -6.95
N GLN A 283 -18.51 18.32 -6.79
CA GLN A 283 -19.31 18.98 -7.84
C GLN A 283 -18.45 19.73 -8.88
N MET A 284 -17.17 19.97 -8.60
CA MET A 284 -16.28 20.68 -9.51
C MET A 284 -15.97 19.83 -10.77
N PRO A 285 -15.80 20.46 -11.94
CA PRO A 285 -15.27 19.77 -13.13
C PRO A 285 -13.83 19.31 -12.86
N PHE A 286 -13.39 18.25 -13.55
CA PHE A 286 -12.11 17.59 -13.29
C PHE A 286 -10.92 18.56 -13.19
N ASP A 287 -10.76 19.48 -14.15
CA ASP A 287 -9.64 20.43 -14.22
C ASP A 287 -9.64 21.46 -13.08
N ALA A 288 -10.78 21.65 -12.41
CA ALA A 288 -10.93 22.60 -11.29
C ALA A 288 -10.91 21.91 -9.92
N LYS A 289 -10.77 20.58 -9.86
CA LYS A 289 -10.76 19.86 -8.58
C LYS A 289 -9.49 20.18 -7.79
N PRO A 290 -9.58 20.28 -6.44
CA PRO A 290 -8.41 20.54 -5.61
C PRO A 290 -7.38 19.42 -5.71
N GLN A 291 -6.12 19.77 -5.91
CA GLN A 291 -5.02 18.80 -5.90
C GLN A 291 -4.75 18.25 -4.50
N LYS A 292 -4.08 17.09 -4.43
CA LYS A 292 -3.70 16.43 -3.15
C LYS A 292 -3.02 17.38 -2.16
N SER A 293 -2.16 18.29 -2.61
CA SER A 293 -1.46 19.27 -1.77
C SER A 293 -2.42 20.23 -1.05
N SER A 294 -3.53 20.62 -1.68
CA SER A 294 -4.54 21.51 -1.09
C SER A 294 -5.23 20.86 0.12
N TRP A 295 -5.48 19.55 0.06
CA TRP A 295 -6.12 18.81 1.17
C TRP A 295 -5.22 18.63 2.38
N ILE A 296 -3.90 18.65 2.18
CA ILE A 296 -2.89 18.38 3.22
C ILE A 296 -2.36 19.69 3.83
N ALA A 297 -2.68 20.85 3.25
CA ALA A 297 -2.18 22.15 3.69
C ALA A 297 -2.65 22.54 5.10
N GLU A 298 -3.89 22.22 5.46
CA GLU A 298 -4.46 22.50 6.78
C GLU A 298 -4.51 21.23 7.63
N GLU A 299 -3.93 21.28 8.84
CA GLU A 299 -3.81 20.11 9.73
C GLU A 299 -5.17 19.44 10.04
N LYS A 300 -6.23 20.23 10.22
CA LYS A 300 -7.58 19.71 10.51
C LYS A 300 -8.16 18.90 9.33
N SER A 301 -7.93 19.38 8.12
CA SER A 301 -8.37 18.73 6.88
C SER A 301 -7.49 17.52 6.57
N ARG A 302 -6.19 17.64 6.83
CA ARG A 302 -5.18 16.59 6.69
C ARG A 302 -5.54 15.33 7.47
N VAL A 303 -5.81 15.44 8.78
CA VAL A 303 -6.11 14.27 9.62
C VAL A 303 -7.36 13.52 9.11
N LYS A 304 -8.37 14.25 8.64
CA LYS A 304 -9.63 13.67 8.13
C LYS A 304 -9.44 12.99 6.77
N ILE A 305 -8.76 13.64 5.83
CA ILE A 305 -8.51 13.08 4.49
C ILE A 305 -7.52 11.90 4.55
N GLU A 306 -6.49 11.96 5.40
CA GLU A 306 -5.56 10.85 5.64
C GLU A 306 -6.27 9.66 6.31
N SER A 307 -7.24 9.91 7.20
CA SER A 307 -8.07 8.84 7.77
C SER A 307 -8.89 8.12 6.69
N LEU A 308 -9.46 8.87 5.74
CA LEU A 308 -10.15 8.30 4.57
C LEU A 308 -9.18 7.52 3.66
N GLU A 309 -7.99 8.06 3.38
CA GLU A 309 -6.94 7.39 2.60
C GLU A 309 -6.57 6.06 3.27
N CYS A 310 -6.20 6.08 4.55
CA CYS A 310 -5.88 4.88 5.32
C CYS A 310 -7.02 3.85 5.31
N TYR A 311 -8.27 4.29 5.37
CA TYR A 311 -9.42 3.39 5.32
C TYR A 311 -9.62 2.80 3.91
N GLY A 312 -9.43 3.60 2.86
CA GLY A 312 -9.54 3.17 1.47
C GLY A 312 -8.45 2.18 1.05
N ILE A 313 -7.24 2.30 1.61
CA ILE A 313 -6.12 1.39 1.34
C ILE A 313 -5.96 0.29 2.40
N ASP A 314 -6.88 0.15 3.36
CA ASP A 314 -6.79 -0.84 4.45
C ASP A 314 -5.48 -0.76 5.27
N ALA A 315 -5.00 0.46 5.51
CA ALA A 315 -3.77 0.75 6.26
C ALA A 315 -4.02 1.54 7.57
N CYS A 316 -5.26 1.57 8.08
CA CYS A 316 -5.57 2.21 9.36
C CYS A 316 -4.77 1.61 10.52
N LYS A 317 -4.02 2.45 11.24
CA LYS A 317 -3.20 2.06 12.40
C LYS A 317 -3.98 2.13 13.71
N THR A 318 -4.96 3.03 13.81
CA THR A 318 -5.76 3.27 15.02
C THR A 318 -7.25 3.06 14.76
N ASP A 319 -7.98 2.73 15.83
CA ASP A 319 -9.45 2.60 15.76
C ASP A 319 -10.12 3.96 15.49
N ASP A 320 -9.50 5.05 15.93
CA ASP A 320 -9.98 6.41 15.70
C ASP A 320 -9.96 6.80 14.22
N GLN A 321 -8.94 6.39 13.45
CA GLN A 321 -8.92 6.58 11.99
C GLN A 321 -10.09 5.86 11.31
N LYS A 322 -10.38 4.62 11.72
CA LYS A 322 -11.51 3.83 11.19
C LYS A 322 -12.86 4.46 11.54
N LYS A 323 -13.01 4.97 12.76
CA LYS A 323 -14.20 5.70 13.20
C LYS A 323 -14.37 6.99 12.41
N MET A 324 -13.31 7.79 12.28
CA MET A 324 -13.31 9.06 11.53
C MET A 324 -13.74 8.83 10.08
N ALA A 325 -13.07 7.92 9.37
CA ALA A 325 -13.44 7.58 7.99
C ALA A 325 -14.89 7.08 7.88
N GLY A 326 -15.32 6.22 8.82
CA GLY A 326 -16.69 5.73 8.88
C GLY A 326 -17.74 6.83 9.12
N MET A 327 -17.42 7.83 9.94
CA MET A 327 -18.27 8.99 10.19
C MET A 327 -18.39 9.87 8.94
N ILE A 328 -17.26 10.13 8.25
CA ILE A 328 -17.24 10.91 7.01
C ILE A 328 -18.06 10.21 5.91
N LEU A 329 -17.85 8.91 5.69
CA LEU A 329 -18.62 8.14 4.71
C LEU A 329 -20.12 8.15 5.02
N LYS A 330 -20.49 7.96 6.30
CA LYS A 330 -21.89 8.02 6.73
C LYS A 330 -22.49 9.41 6.48
N ALA A 331 -21.78 10.48 6.80
CA ALA A 331 -22.23 11.86 6.58
C ALA A 331 -22.35 12.23 5.09
N MET A 332 -21.55 11.58 4.23
CA MET A 332 -21.66 11.66 2.76
C MET A 332 -22.76 10.76 2.18
N GLY A 333 -23.47 9.96 3.00
CA GLY A 333 -24.49 9.01 2.54
C GLY A 333 -23.93 7.78 1.83
N LEU A 334 -22.65 7.45 2.03
CA LEU A 334 -21.96 6.34 1.38
C LEU A 334 -21.88 5.10 2.28
N THR A 335 -21.75 3.94 1.66
CA THR A 335 -21.51 2.69 2.41
C THR A 335 -20.13 2.73 3.07
N ARG A 336 -20.00 2.14 4.26
CA ARG A 336 -18.73 2.06 5.01
C ARG A 336 -17.86 0.95 4.45
N THR A 337 -17.34 1.16 3.24
CA THR A 337 -16.48 0.22 2.51
C THR A 337 -15.23 0.92 2.00
N ALA A 338 -14.12 0.19 1.88
CA ALA A 338 -12.87 0.72 1.34
C ALA A 338 -13.04 1.28 -0.08
N SER A 339 -13.79 0.57 -0.94
CA SER A 339 -14.10 1.02 -2.30
C SER A 339 -14.87 2.35 -2.32
N SER A 340 -15.80 2.57 -1.38
CA SER A 340 -16.52 3.86 -1.29
C SER A 340 -15.59 5.00 -0.87
N ALA A 341 -14.64 4.75 0.04
CA ALA A 341 -13.64 5.73 0.42
C ALA A 341 -12.71 6.08 -0.75
N VAL A 342 -12.20 5.08 -1.48
CA VAL A 342 -11.36 5.32 -2.65
C VAL A 342 -12.12 6.10 -3.73
N ASN A 343 -13.35 5.73 -4.04
CA ASN A 343 -14.17 6.43 -5.02
C ASN A 343 -14.44 7.89 -4.59
N LEU A 344 -14.73 8.12 -3.31
CA LEU A 344 -14.86 9.47 -2.78
C LEU A 344 -13.57 10.29 -2.94
N LEU A 345 -12.41 9.71 -2.64
CA LEU A 345 -11.11 10.39 -2.78
C LEU A 345 -10.80 10.76 -4.25
N ILE A 346 -11.27 9.97 -5.21
CA ILE A 346 -11.16 10.29 -6.64
C ILE A 346 -12.15 11.37 -7.04
N ASP A 347 -13.40 11.25 -6.59
CA ASP A 347 -14.46 12.22 -6.87
C ASP A 347 -14.08 13.63 -6.41
N VAL A 348 -13.31 13.77 -5.32
CA VAL A 348 -12.86 15.08 -4.79
C VAL A 348 -11.48 15.53 -5.30
N GLY A 349 -10.85 14.77 -6.20
CA GLY A 349 -9.55 15.12 -6.80
C GLY A 349 -8.33 14.82 -5.91
N TYR A 350 -8.51 14.17 -4.76
CA TYR A 350 -7.40 13.76 -3.89
C TYR A 350 -6.55 12.65 -4.52
N PHE A 351 -7.21 11.69 -5.19
CA PHE A 351 -6.57 10.65 -5.98
C PHE A 351 -6.84 10.81 -7.47
N PRO A 352 -5.86 10.50 -8.34
CA PRO A 352 -6.13 10.35 -9.75
C PRO A 352 -7.05 9.15 -10.01
N VAL A 353 -7.73 9.15 -11.16
CA VAL A 353 -8.67 8.10 -11.58
C VAL A 353 -8.00 6.72 -11.63
N HIS A 354 -6.73 6.69 -11.99
CA HIS A 354 -5.94 5.46 -12.13
C HIS A 354 -4.92 5.26 -10.99
N VAL A 355 -5.20 5.78 -9.78
CA VAL A 355 -4.33 5.60 -8.61
C VAL A 355 -3.95 4.13 -8.38
N ASN A 356 -2.65 3.87 -8.24
CA ASN A 356 -2.14 2.55 -7.92
C ASN A 356 -2.27 2.28 -6.41
N LEU A 357 -3.35 1.61 -6.01
CA LEU A 357 -3.62 1.32 -4.59
C LEU A 357 -2.60 0.37 -3.97
N ASP A 358 -2.07 -0.59 -4.73
CA ASP A 358 -1.10 -1.56 -4.21
C ASP A 358 0.23 -0.88 -3.85
N LEU A 359 0.63 0.14 -4.62
CA LEU A 359 1.79 0.96 -4.32
C LEU A 359 1.66 1.63 -2.93
N LEU A 360 0.48 2.17 -2.63
CA LEU A 360 0.17 2.80 -1.34
C LEU A 360 0.07 1.77 -0.21
N LYS A 361 -0.65 0.66 -0.44
CA LYS A 361 -0.83 -0.45 0.53
C LYS A 361 0.48 -1.05 0.99
N LEU A 362 1.38 -1.30 0.04
CA LEU A 362 2.68 -1.91 0.30
C LEU A 362 3.72 -0.90 0.80
N ASN A 363 3.37 0.39 0.84
CA ASN A 363 4.24 1.49 1.24
C ASN A 363 5.61 1.44 0.53
N ILE A 364 5.57 1.25 -0.79
CA ILE A 364 6.76 1.11 -1.61
C ILE A 364 7.44 2.48 -1.74
N PRO A 365 8.75 2.59 -1.40
CA PRO A 365 9.47 3.85 -1.57
C PRO A 365 9.61 4.25 -3.04
N THR A 366 8.85 5.26 -3.45
CA THR A 366 8.88 5.80 -4.83
C THR A 366 10.01 6.80 -5.05
N VAL A 367 10.56 7.38 -3.98
CA VAL A 367 11.64 8.38 -4.04
C VAL A 367 12.82 7.96 -3.16
N HIS A 368 14.03 8.39 -3.55
CA HIS A 368 15.20 8.32 -2.68
C HIS A 368 15.21 9.53 -1.74
N SER A 369 15.76 9.38 -0.53
CA SER A 369 15.92 10.50 0.40
C SER A 369 16.98 11.48 -0.12
N ASP A 370 16.85 12.76 0.23
CA ASP A 370 17.78 13.81 -0.19
C ASP A 370 19.24 13.47 0.12
N ASP A 371 19.51 12.89 1.30
CA ASP A 371 20.86 12.43 1.67
C ASP A 371 21.46 11.41 0.68
N ILE A 372 20.63 10.50 0.14
CA ILE A 372 21.06 9.47 -0.81
C ILE A 372 21.24 10.09 -2.20
N ILE A 373 20.39 11.04 -2.58
CA ILE A 373 20.51 11.79 -3.84
C ILE A 373 21.82 12.61 -3.83
N SER A 374 22.08 13.37 -2.76
CA SER A 374 23.32 14.14 -2.62
C SER A 374 24.56 13.26 -2.59
N ALA A 375 24.52 12.10 -1.91
CA ALA A 375 25.61 11.13 -1.92
C ALA A 375 25.89 10.60 -3.35
N ALA A 376 24.83 10.30 -4.11
CA ALA A 376 24.97 9.85 -5.50
C ALA A 376 25.57 10.93 -6.41
N GLU A 377 25.19 12.19 -6.22
CA GLU A 377 25.75 13.32 -6.99
C GLU A 377 27.23 13.56 -6.67
N SER A 378 27.64 13.49 -5.40
CA SER A 378 29.06 13.59 -5.01
C SER A 378 29.90 12.47 -5.63
N ILE A 379 29.39 11.22 -5.62
CA ILE A 379 30.07 10.06 -6.22
C ILE A 379 30.30 10.26 -7.72
N LEU A 380 29.32 10.82 -8.44
CA LEU A 380 29.45 11.10 -9.88
C LEU A 380 30.53 12.16 -10.18
N SER A 381 30.78 13.10 -9.25
CA SER A 381 31.78 14.15 -9.44
C SER A 381 33.19 13.81 -8.94
N GLU A 382 33.32 12.95 -7.93
CA GLU A 382 34.54 12.86 -7.11
C GLU A 382 35.22 11.47 -7.12
N THR A 383 34.64 10.45 -7.77
CA THR A 383 35.18 9.09 -7.66
C THR A 383 36.31 8.78 -8.63
N THR A 384 37.41 8.24 -8.08
CA THR A 384 38.48 7.58 -8.83
C THR A 384 38.12 6.12 -9.06
N ASP A 385 38.44 5.60 -10.23
CA ASP A 385 38.19 4.21 -10.58
C ASP A 385 39.34 3.34 -10.06
N THR A 386 39.06 2.49 -9.08
CA THR A 386 40.07 1.61 -8.49
C THR A 386 40.61 0.57 -9.48
N ASP A 387 39.87 0.28 -10.55
CA ASP A 387 40.25 -0.70 -11.57
C ASP A 387 40.85 -0.05 -12.82
N GLU A 388 41.08 1.28 -12.83
CA GLU A 388 41.44 2.04 -14.04
C GLU A 388 42.62 1.44 -14.80
N MET A 389 43.66 1.01 -14.09
CA MET A 389 44.86 0.41 -14.69
C MET A 389 44.69 -1.04 -15.14
N ASP A 390 43.71 -1.76 -14.57
CA ASP A 390 43.48 -3.19 -14.80
C ASP A 390 42.35 -3.43 -15.83
N ARG A 391 41.74 -2.35 -16.35
CA ARG A 391 40.70 -2.46 -17.37
C ARG A 391 41.29 -2.73 -18.74
N GLU A 392 40.78 -3.79 -19.36
CA GLU A 392 41.03 -4.10 -20.76
C GLU A 392 40.33 -3.09 -21.68
N ASP A 393 41.08 -2.49 -22.62
CA ASP A 393 40.52 -1.58 -23.61
C ASP A 393 39.87 -2.34 -24.77
N LEU A 394 38.54 -2.34 -24.78
CA LEU A 394 37.68 -2.95 -25.78
C LEU A 394 36.91 -1.90 -26.59
N THR A 395 37.30 -0.62 -26.53
CA THR A 395 36.62 0.50 -27.24
C THR A 395 36.70 0.41 -28.76
N HIS A 396 37.61 -0.43 -29.28
CA HIS A 396 37.78 -0.72 -30.69
C HIS A 396 36.75 -1.73 -31.24
N LEU A 397 36.02 -2.44 -30.38
CA LEU A 397 35.02 -3.41 -30.78
C LEU A 397 33.71 -2.71 -31.19
N LYS A 398 33.02 -3.31 -32.15
CA LYS A 398 31.66 -2.92 -32.51
C LYS A 398 30.68 -3.54 -31.52
N VAL A 399 30.07 -2.69 -30.69
CA VAL A 399 29.28 -3.10 -29.51
C VAL A 399 27.81 -2.70 -29.69
N TYR A 400 26.91 -3.64 -29.44
CA TYR A 400 25.46 -3.49 -29.56
C TYR A 400 24.82 -3.63 -28.19
N ALA A 401 24.19 -2.57 -27.69
CA ALA A 401 23.23 -2.65 -26.59
C ALA A 401 21.83 -2.79 -27.22
N ILE A 402 21.10 -3.86 -26.88
CA ILE A 402 19.80 -4.18 -27.47
C ILE A 402 18.79 -4.31 -26.34
N ASP A 403 17.81 -3.41 -26.28
CA ASP A 403 16.76 -3.41 -25.25
C ASP A 403 15.46 -2.81 -25.82
N VAL A 404 14.46 -2.55 -24.98
CA VAL A 404 13.27 -1.77 -25.37
C VAL A 404 13.61 -0.29 -25.58
N ASP A 405 12.84 0.42 -26.40
CA ASP A 405 13.08 1.81 -26.78
C ASP A 405 13.05 2.80 -25.60
N GLU A 406 12.40 2.45 -24.50
CA GLU A 406 12.33 3.29 -23.30
C GLU A 406 13.34 2.89 -22.19
N ALA A 407 14.29 2.01 -22.48
CA ALA A 407 15.29 1.57 -21.50
C ALA A 407 16.41 2.60 -21.31
N ASP A 408 16.41 3.29 -20.17
CA ASP A 408 17.49 4.20 -19.78
C ASP A 408 18.60 3.51 -18.94
N GLU A 409 18.25 2.40 -18.26
CA GLU A 409 19.16 1.57 -17.44
C GLU A 409 19.67 0.38 -18.26
N LEU A 410 20.68 0.61 -19.11
CA LEU A 410 21.29 -0.43 -19.94
C LEU A 410 22.37 -1.17 -19.15
N ASP A 411 22.06 -2.39 -18.72
CA ASP A 411 22.96 -3.25 -17.98
C ASP A 411 23.95 -4.01 -18.88
N ASP A 412 23.58 -4.33 -20.12
CA ASP A 412 24.33 -5.25 -20.96
C ASP A 412 24.52 -4.77 -22.40
N ALA A 413 25.64 -5.18 -22.99
CA ALA A 413 25.97 -4.96 -24.38
C ALA A 413 26.80 -6.12 -24.93
N LEU A 414 26.75 -6.33 -26.24
CA LEU A 414 27.29 -7.50 -26.91
C LEU A 414 28.25 -7.11 -28.03
N SER A 415 29.33 -7.87 -28.18
CA SER A 415 30.16 -7.86 -29.39
C SER A 415 30.58 -9.28 -29.76
N ALA A 416 30.90 -9.51 -31.03
CA ALA A 416 31.39 -10.81 -31.47
C ALA A 416 32.37 -10.69 -32.64
N SER A 417 33.22 -11.70 -32.75
CA SER A 417 34.20 -11.84 -33.83
C SER A 417 34.42 -13.33 -34.14
N ARG A 418 35.02 -13.61 -35.31
CA ARG A 418 35.54 -14.94 -35.62
C ARG A 418 37.04 -14.97 -35.38
N LEU A 419 37.51 -16.04 -34.74
CA LEU A 419 38.93 -16.33 -34.60
C LEU A 419 39.51 -16.83 -35.93
N GLN A 420 40.84 -16.91 -36.01
CA GLN A 420 41.55 -17.38 -37.21
C GLN A 420 41.19 -18.83 -37.58
N ASP A 421 40.84 -19.65 -36.60
CA ASP A 421 40.40 -21.04 -36.77
C ASP A 421 38.90 -21.17 -37.12
N GLY A 422 38.19 -20.04 -37.26
CA GLY A 422 36.77 -19.99 -37.60
C GLY A 422 35.81 -20.08 -36.42
N ARG A 423 36.30 -20.36 -35.19
CA ARG A 423 35.46 -20.37 -33.98
C ARG A 423 34.90 -18.98 -33.70
N ILE A 424 33.71 -18.94 -33.09
CA ILE A 424 33.06 -17.69 -32.71
C ILE A 424 33.53 -17.29 -31.30
N LYS A 425 34.01 -16.05 -31.16
CA LYS A 425 34.25 -15.39 -29.88
C LYS A 425 33.16 -14.36 -29.64
N VAL A 426 32.43 -14.51 -28.53
CA VAL A 426 31.44 -13.56 -28.04
C VAL A 426 32.00 -12.84 -26.83
N CYS A 427 31.78 -11.54 -26.72
CA CYS A 427 32.03 -10.76 -25.52
C CYS A 427 30.69 -10.22 -25.01
N ILE A 428 30.34 -10.59 -23.77
CA ILE A 428 29.19 -10.04 -23.05
C ILE A 428 29.73 -8.98 -22.09
N HIS A 429 29.41 -7.72 -22.33
CA HIS A 429 29.84 -6.60 -21.53
C HIS A 429 28.71 -6.22 -20.58
N VAL A 430 28.95 -6.31 -19.27
CA VAL A 430 27.95 -5.93 -18.25
C VAL A 430 28.40 -4.66 -17.56
N ALA A 431 27.50 -3.70 -17.38
CA ALA A 431 27.72 -2.47 -16.63
C ALA A 431 28.40 -2.74 -15.28
N ASP A 432 29.28 -1.84 -14.86
CA ASP A 432 30.06 -1.98 -13.63
C ASP A 432 29.64 -0.97 -12.54
N PRO A 433 28.45 -1.14 -11.91
CA PRO A 433 28.02 -0.28 -10.80
C PRO A 433 28.93 -0.39 -9.57
N ALA A 434 29.65 -1.51 -9.42
CA ALA A 434 30.63 -1.73 -8.35
C ALA A 434 31.89 -0.84 -8.48
N ARG A 435 32.02 -0.08 -9.58
CA ARG A 435 32.94 1.07 -9.68
C ARG A 435 32.53 2.19 -8.71
N PHE A 436 31.23 2.48 -8.61
CA PHE A 436 30.71 3.65 -7.90
C PHE A 436 30.29 3.33 -6.47
N VAL A 437 29.86 2.11 -6.22
CA VAL A 437 29.25 1.71 -4.95
C VAL A 437 30.08 0.60 -4.33
N GLN A 438 30.50 0.76 -3.06
CA GLN A 438 31.21 -0.28 -2.32
C GLN A 438 30.30 -0.98 -1.30
N PRO A 439 30.59 -2.26 -0.97
CA PRO A 439 29.93 -2.99 0.10
C PRO A 439 29.79 -2.19 1.41
N GLY A 440 28.56 -1.99 1.88
CA GLY A 440 28.27 -1.37 3.17
C GLY A 440 28.10 0.15 3.16
N ASP A 441 28.37 0.84 2.06
CA ASP A 441 28.16 2.29 1.92
C ASP A 441 26.68 2.69 1.99
N ALA A 442 26.41 3.99 2.14
CA ALA A 442 25.03 4.49 2.26
C ALA A 442 24.14 4.13 1.06
N ILE A 443 24.70 4.23 -0.16
CA ILE A 443 23.98 3.86 -1.40
C ILE A 443 23.81 2.36 -1.51
N ASP A 444 24.84 1.55 -1.18
CA ASP A 444 24.75 0.09 -1.16
C ASP A 444 23.66 -0.40 -0.22
N ARG A 445 23.61 0.13 1.01
CA ARG A 445 22.56 -0.20 1.98
C ARG A 445 21.16 0.20 1.49
N ASN A 446 21.04 1.32 0.77
CA ASN A 446 19.77 1.73 0.16
C ASN A 446 19.35 0.75 -0.96
N ALA A 447 20.29 0.40 -1.85
CA ALA A 447 20.09 -0.56 -2.92
C ALA A 447 19.72 -1.96 -2.38
N MET A 448 20.40 -2.43 -1.33
CA MET A 448 20.06 -3.68 -0.64
C MET A 448 18.65 -3.65 -0.07
N LYS A 449 18.26 -2.52 0.54
CA LYS A 449 16.91 -2.33 1.11
C LYS A 449 15.83 -2.35 0.01
N ARG A 450 16.10 -1.79 -1.17
CA ARG A 450 15.18 -1.87 -2.32
C ARG A 450 15.17 -3.25 -2.96
N GLY A 451 16.34 -3.88 -3.09
CA GLY A 451 16.57 -5.22 -3.61
C GLY A 451 16.51 -5.32 -5.14
N THR A 452 15.59 -4.59 -5.78
CA THR A 452 15.44 -4.55 -7.24
C THR A 452 14.74 -3.27 -7.71
N SER A 453 14.97 -2.84 -8.97
CA SER A 453 14.18 -1.79 -9.63
C SER A 453 12.75 -2.29 -9.88
N ILE A 454 11.76 -1.40 -9.77
CA ILE A 454 10.34 -1.71 -9.99
C ILE A 454 9.89 -1.07 -11.29
N PHE A 455 9.47 -1.89 -12.25
CA PHE A 455 8.94 -1.45 -13.53
C PHE A 455 7.42 -1.57 -13.53
N LEU A 456 6.71 -0.45 -13.64
CA LEU A 456 5.26 -0.38 -13.78
C LEU A 456 4.91 0.23 -15.14
N PRO A 457 3.70 -0.02 -15.69
CA PRO A 457 3.27 0.63 -16.93
C PRO A 457 3.31 2.16 -16.91
N THR A 458 3.17 2.76 -15.72
CA THR A 458 3.10 4.21 -15.51
C THR A 458 4.44 4.86 -15.14
N ALA A 459 5.38 4.11 -14.55
CA ALA A 459 6.62 4.64 -13.99
C ALA A 459 7.63 3.52 -13.68
N THR A 460 8.90 3.92 -13.60
CA THR A 460 10.00 3.08 -13.10
C THR A 460 10.49 3.64 -11.77
N TYR A 461 10.66 2.79 -10.76
CA TYR A 461 11.30 3.15 -9.49
C TYR A 461 12.63 2.41 -9.37
N PRO A 462 13.75 3.08 -9.66
CA PRO A 462 15.04 2.41 -9.77
C PRO A 462 15.59 1.97 -8.41
N MET A 463 16.48 0.97 -8.44
CA MET A 463 17.21 0.50 -7.26
C MET A 463 18.22 1.54 -6.76
N PHE A 464 18.83 2.27 -7.70
CA PHE A 464 19.75 3.38 -7.46
C PHE A 464 19.10 4.71 -7.83
N PRO A 465 19.58 5.85 -7.30
CA PRO A 465 19.13 7.16 -7.75
C PRO A 465 19.29 7.33 -9.27
N GLU A 466 18.28 7.90 -9.94
CA GLU A 466 18.16 7.96 -11.41
C GLU A 466 19.43 8.48 -12.10
N LYS A 467 19.98 9.60 -11.63
CA LYS A 467 21.22 10.16 -12.22
C LYS A 467 22.39 9.18 -12.16
N LEU A 468 22.53 8.43 -11.07
CA LEU A 468 23.61 7.46 -10.91
C LEU A 468 23.38 6.23 -11.81
N ALA A 469 22.17 5.68 -11.81
CA ALA A 469 21.80 4.54 -12.65
C ALA A 469 21.93 4.86 -14.15
N MET A 470 21.26 5.91 -14.62
CA MET A 470 21.08 6.22 -16.04
C MET A 470 22.28 6.95 -16.65
N LYS A 471 23.03 7.76 -15.88
CA LYS A 471 24.18 8.51 -16.42
C LYS A 471 25.53 7.91 -16.04
N GLY A 472 25.67 7.45 -14.81
CA GLY A 472 26.94 6.92 -14.30
C GLY A 472 27.18 5.47 -14.69
N MET A 473 26.18 4.61 -14.48
CA MET A 473 26.32 3.15 -14.58
C MET A 473 25.92 2.58 -15.94
N SER A 474 24.90 3.15 -16.58
CA SER A 474 24.33 2.68 -17.86
C SER A 474 25.34 2.66 -19.01
N LEU A 475 25.27 1.63 -19.87
CA LEU A 475 26.12 1.46 -21.05
C LEU A 475 25.66 2.34 -22.23
N ARG A 476 25.92 3.64 -22.13
CA ARG A 476 25.42 4.65 -23.07
C ARG A 476 26.13 4.64 -24.43
N GLN A 477 25.34 4.81 -25.49
CA GLN A 477 25.85 4.86 -26.86
C GLN A 477 26.85 6.01 -27.08
N GLY A 478 27.98 5.69 -27.71
CA GLY A 478 29.00 6.67 -28.11
C GLY A 478 29.88 7.19 -26.97
N GLU A 479 29.62 6.79 -25.73
CA GLU A 479 30.40 7.16 -24.54
C GLU A 479 31.32 6.02 -24.10
N VAL A 480 32.41 6.34 -23.41
CA VAL A 480 33.28 5.32 -22.82
C VAL A 480 32.65 4.85 -21.51
N CYS A 481 32.32 3.57 -21.44
CA CYS A 481 31.63 2.95 -20.32
C CYS A 481 32.50 1.89 -19.65
N ASN A 482 32.39 1.79 -18.33
CA ASN A 482 33.07 0.77 -17.54
C ASN A 482 32.20 -0.48 -17.46
N ALA A 483 32.80 -1.63 -17.77
CA ALA A 483 32.11 -2.91 -17.79
C ALA A 483 32.94 -4.02 -17.15
N VAL A 484 32.25 -5.04 -16.64
CA VAL A 484 32.81 -6.36 -16.41
C VAL A 484 32.46 -7.21 -17.63
N THR A 485 33.47 -7.61 -18.40
CA THR A 485 33.30 -8.36 -19.64
C THR A 485 33.53 -9.85 -19.41
N VAL A 486 32.63 -10.66 -19.91
CA VAL A 486 32.76 -12.11 -20.02
C VAL A 486 33.00 -12.46 -21.49
N SER A 487 34.23 -12.86 -21.83
CA SER A 487 34.57 -13.34 -23.17
C SER A 487 34.42 -14.85 -23.23
N VAL A 488 33.77 -15.37 -24.27
CA VAL A 488 33.54 -16.80 -24.45
C VAL A 488 33.86 -17.21 -25.89
N VAL A 489 34.66 -18.26 -26.05
CA VAL A 489 34.91 -18.92 -27.34
C VAL A 489 34.05 -20.17 -27.41
N LEU A 490 33.29 -20.32 -28.50
CA LEU A 490 32.41 -21.45 -28.71
C LEU A 490 33.05 -22.52 -29.58
N HIS A 491 32.82 -23.79 -29.24
CA HIS A 491 33.00 -24.91 -30.15
C HIS A 491 31.94 -24.89 -31.26
N SER A 492 32.15 -25.69 -32.32
CA SER A 492 31.22 -25.78 -33.45
C SER A 492 29.86 -26.36 -33.09
N ASP A 493 29.76 -27.12 -31.99
CA ASP A 493 28.50 -27.64 -31.45
C ASP A 493 27.76 -26.62 -30.56
N GLY A 494 28.39 -25.47 -30.28
CA GLY A 494 27.88 -24.43 -29.39
C GLY A 494 28.31 -24.56 -27.94
N SER A 495 29.04 -25.60 -27.52
CA SER A 495 29.59 -25.69 -26.16
C SER A 495 30.66 -24.63 -25.89
N ILE A 496 30.90 -24.31 -24.62
CA ILE A 496 31.96 -23.38 -24.21
C ILE A 496 33.32 -24.09 -24.38
N ALA A 497 34.19 -23.54 -25.22
CA ALA A 497 35.57 -23.98 -25.34
C ALA A 497 36.46 -23.33 -24.28
N GLU A 498 36.38 -22.00 -24.21
CA GLU A 498 37.21 -21.16 -23.35
C GLU A 498 36.37 -19.97 -22.89
N PHE A 499 36.62 -19.47 -21.68
CA PHE A 499 36.03 -18.24 -21.21
C PHE A 499 37.02 -17.45 -20.34
N THR A 500 36.85 -16.13 -20.30
CA THR A 500 37.58 -15.23 -19.41
C THR A 500 36.62 -14.18 -18.84
N VAL A 501 36.93 -13.69 -17.64
CA VAL A 501 36.21 -12.59 -16.99
C VAL A 501 37.23 -11.49 -16.69
N SER A 502 37.00 -10.28 -17.17
CA SER A 502 37.91 -9.14 -17.00
C SER A 502 37.14 -7.84 -16.73
N ASN A 503 37.77 -6.93 -15.98
CA ASN A 503 37.33 -5.53 -15.97
C ASN A 503 37.72 -4.90 -17.31
N SER A 504 36.87 -4.04 -17.86
CA SER A 504 37.06 -3.48 -19.20
C SER A 504 36.50 -2.07 -19.32
N ILE A 505 36.93 -1.39 -20.38
CA ILE A 505 36.28 -0.19 -20.92
C ILE A 505 35.77 -0.51 -22.33
N ILE A 506 34.55 -0.08 -22.62
CA ILE A 506 33.90 -0.26 -23.91
C ILE A 506 33.36 1.07 -24.42
N LYS A 507 33.03 1.12 -25.71
CA LYS A 507 32.30 2.23 -26.31
C LYS A 507 31.11 1.69 -27.11
N PRO A 508 29.91 1.57 -26.50
CA PRO A 508 28.73 1.05 -27.18
C PRO A 508 28.49 1.80 -28.50
N THR A 509 28.51 1.07 -29.61
CA THR A 509 28.41 1.65 -30.95
C THR A 509 26.97 1.98 -31.30
N TYR A 510 26.07 1.04 -30.98
CA TYR A 510 24.65 1.17 -31.22
C TYR A 510 23.84 0.82 -29.98
N MET A 511 22.81 1.62 -29.74
CA MET A 511 21.67 1.26 -28.91
C MET A 511 20.52 0.95 -29.87
N LEU A 512 20.06 -0.30 -29.88
CA LEU A 512 19.03 -0.78 -30.80
C LEU A 512 17.81 -1.23 -30.02
N THR A 513 16.63 -1.02 -30.61
CA THR A 513 15.43 -1.74 -30.14
C THR A 513 15.49 -3.19 -30.60
N TYR A 514 14.74 -4.09 -29.94
CA TYR A 514 14.61 -5.47 -30.40
C TYR A 514 14.11 -5.54 -31.84
N GLU A 515 13.12 -4.74 -32.21
CA GLU A 515 12.57 -4.68 -33.57
C GLU A 515 13.65 -4.25 -34.58
N SER A 516 14.38 -3.17 -34.26
CA SER A 516 15.46 -2.66 -35.11
C SER A 516 16.58 -3.69 -35.29
N ALA A 517 16.95 -4.39 -34.22
CA ALA A 517 17.97 -5.45 -34.27
C ALA A 517 17.49 -6.64 -35.12
N SER A 518 16.23 -7.05 -34.97
CA SER A 518 15.63 -8.12 -35.79
C SER A 518 15.58 -7.76 -37.28
N GLU A 519 15.23 -6.51 -37.61
CA GLU A 519 15.28 -6.01 -38.98
C GLU A 519 16.71 -6.05 -39.55
N LEU A 520 17.71 -5.59 -38.79
CA LEU A 520 19.12 -5.61 -39.23
C LEU A 520 19.65 -7.04 -39.41
N ILE A 521 19.28 -7.97 -38.52
CA ILE A 521 19.60 -9.40 -38.66
C ILE A 521 18.99 -9.95 -39.96
N HIS A 522 17.74 -9.61 -40.26
CA HIS A 522 17.05 -10.06 -41.47
C HIS A 522 17.68 -9.50 -42.76
N LEU A 523 18.03 -8.21 -42.76
CA LEU A 523 18.66 -7.55 -43.92
C LEU A 523 20.06 -8.09 -44.22
N ASN A 524 20.76 -8.66 -43.22
CA ASN A 524 22.04 -9.36 -43.38
C ASN A 524 23.09 -8.50 -44.12
N LEU A 525 23.22 -7.23 -43.67
CA LEU A 525 24.13 -6.24 -44.22
C LEU A 525 25.60 -6.61 -43.93
N GLN A 526 26.52 -6.31 -44.85
CA GLN A 526 27.95 -6.65 -44.69
C GLN A 526 28.63 -5.77 -43.63
N GLU A 527 28.16 -4.54 -43.49
CA GLU A 527 28.61 -3.56 -42.51
C GLU A 527 28.26 -3.98 -41.07
N GLU A 528 27.25 -4.84 -40.90
CA GLU A 528 26.73 -5.36 -39.63
C GLU A 528 27.09 -6.84 -39.39
N LYS A 529 28.24 -7.28 -39.92
CA LYS A 529 28.69 -8.68 -39.82
C LYS A 529 28.78 -9.21 -38.39
N GLU A 530 29.12 -8.36 -37.40
CA GLU A 530 29.23 -8.76 -36.00
C GLU A 530 27.85 -9.13 -35.40
N LEU A 531 26.78 -8.42 -35.79
CA LEU A 531 25.43 -8.73 -35.35
C LEU A 531 24.95 -10.08 -35.90
N LYS A 532 25.33 -10.39 -37.14
CA LYS A 532 25.12 -11.73 -37.72
C LYS A 532 25.85 -12.81 -36.92
N ILE A 533 27.13 -12.59 -36.59
CA ILE A 533 27.91 -13.55 -35.80
C ILE A 533 27.25 -13.79 -34.42
N LEU A 534 26.73 -12.74 -33.78
CA LEU A 534 25.96 -12.88 -32.54
C LEU A 534 24.69 -13.74 -32.72
N SER A 535 23.94 -13.52 -33.80
CA SER A 535 22.74 -14.33 -34.11
C SER A 535 23.07 -15.81 -34.37
N GLU A 536 24.17 -16.08 -35.06
CA GLU A 536 24.68 -17.44 -35.26
C GLU A 536 25.11 -18.09 -33.93
N ALA A 537 25.83 -17.35 -33.09
CA ALA A 537 26.22 -17.81 -31.76
C ALA A 537 25.00 -18.17 -30.89
N ALA A 538 23.97 -17.31 -30.91
CA ALA A 538 22.73 -17.58 -30.19
C ALA A 538 22.04 -18.86 -30.67
N SER A 539 21.99 -19.05 -31.99
CA SER A 539 21.41 -20.26 -32.59
C SER A 539 22.17 -21.53 -32.19
N LEU A 540 23.51 -21.48 -32.18
CA LEU A 540 24.36 -22.57 -31.71
C LEU A 540 24.15 -22.86 -30.22
N ARG A 541 24.11 -21.82 -29.37
CA ARG A 541 23.86 -21.97 -27.93
C ARG A 541 22.50 -22.58 -27.65
N LEU A 542 21.43 -22.09 -28.28
CA LEU A 542 20.09 -22.65 -28.13
C LEU A 542 20.06 -24.13 -28.52
N HIS A 543 20.67 -24.48 -29.67
CA HIS A 543 20.72 -25.86 -30.13
C HIS A 543 21.45 -26.77 -29.14
N TRP A 544 22.62 -26.34 -28.68
CA TRP A 544 23.40 -27.08 -27.68
C TRP A 544 22.61 -27.26 -26.38
N ARG A 545 22.01 -26.19 -25.84
CA ARG A 545 21.23 -26.26 -24.58
C ARG A 545 20.06 -27.23 -24.71
N ARG A 546 19.36 -27.24 -25.86
CA ARG A 546 18.28 -28.21 -26.14
C ARG A 546 18.80 -29.65 -26.12
N GLN A 547 19.99 -29.93 -26.67
CA GLN A 547 20.61 -31.26 -26.55
C GLN A 547 20.94 -31.63 -25.10
N GLN A 548 21.21 -30.64 -24.24
CA GLN A 548 21.39 -30.84 -22.79
C GLN A 548 20.07 -30.98 -22.00
N GLY A 549 18.93 -30.95 -22.69
CA GLY A 549 17.59 -31.07 -22.10
C GLY A 549 16.97 -29.74 -21.67
N ALA A 550 17.46 -28.61 -22.16
CA ALA A 550 16.80 -27.32 -21.95
C ALA A 550 15.38 -27.31 -22.55
N ILE A 551 14.49 -26.61 -21.87
CA ILE A 551 13.09 -26.47 -22.26
C ILE A 551 12.93 -25.09 -22.87
N ASP A 552 12.33 -25.04 -24.06
CA ASP A 552 11.91 -23.78 -24.64
C ASP A 552 10.64 -23.28 -23.94
N THR A 553 10.73 -22.10 -23.35
CA THR A 553 9.63 -21.46 -22.62
C THR A 553 9.14 -20.20 -23.30
N ALA A 554 9.57 -19.93 -24.53
CA ALA A 554 9.15 -18.74 -25.27
C ALA A 554 7.62 -18.67 -25.36
N THR A 555 7.09 -17.50 -25.02
CA THR A 555 5.67 -17.17 -25.06
C THR A 555 5.49 -15.75 -25.58
N LEU A 556 4.25 -15.41 -25.92
CA LEU A 556 3.84 -14.03 -26.08
C LEU A 556 3.62 -13.41 -24.70
N GLU A 557 4.21 -12.24 -24.46
CA GLU A 557 4.03 -11.47 -23.24
C GLU A 557 3.46 -10.08 -23.56
N THR A 558 2.61 -9.57 -22.67
CA THR A 558 2.10 -8.20 -22.77
C THR A 558 3.06 -7.22 -22.12
N ARG A 559 3.40 -6.15 -22.85
CA ARG A 559 3.98 -4.93 -22.28
C ARG A 559 3.02 -3.77 -22.47
N ILE A 560 2.87 -2.93 -21.45
CA ILE A 560 2.08 -1.70 -21.52
C ILE A 560 2.93 -0.52 -21.10
N LYS A 561 2.82 0.57 -21.88
CA LYS A 561 3.29 1.90 -21.49
C LYS A 561 2.10 2.85 -21.40
N VAL A 562 2.01 3.59 -20.31
CA VAL A 562 0.99 4.60 -20.07
C VAL A 562 1.62 5.97 -20.11
N VAL A 563 1.09 6.85 -20.97
CA VAL A 563 1.52 8.25 -21.08
C VAL A 563 0.51 9.12 -20.34
N ASN A 564 1.01 10.04 -19.51
CA ASN A 564 0.23 10.93 -18.64
C ASN A 564 -0.73 10.19 -17.69
N PRO A 565 -0.24 9.27 -16.83
CA PRO A 565 -1.08 8.37 -16.02
C PRO A 565 -2.01 9.08 -15.01
N GLU A 566 -1.78 10.36 -14.73
CA GLU A 566 -2.62 11.19 -13.85
C GLU A 566 -3.90 11.69 -14.54
N ASP A 567 -3.94 11.68 -15.88
CA ASP A 567 -5.13 12.06 -16.65
C ASP A 567 -6.27 11.04 -16.39
N PRO A 568 -7.55 11.44 -16.55
CA PRO A 568 -8.67 10.51 -16.47
C PRO A 568 -8.69 9.46 -17.57
N GLU A 569 -8.17 9.83 -18.75
CA GLU A 569 -8.10 8.99 -19.94
C GLU A 569 -6.69 9.04 -20.55
N PRO A 570 -5.68 8.45 -19.88
CA PRO A 570 -4.31 8.46 -20.38
C PRO A 570 -4.17 7.64 -21.67
N THR A 571 -3.14 7.92 -22.47
CA THR A 571 -2.81 7.09 -23.63
C THR A 571 -2.20 5.77 -23.16
N ILE A 572 -2.75 4.64 -23.62
CA ILE A 572 -2.30 3.30 -23.28
C ILE A 572 -1.73 2.63 -24.53
N ASN A 573 -0.42 2.46 -24.57
CA ASN A 573 0.27 1.75 -25.63
C ASN A 573 0.47 0.28 -25.20
N LEU A 574 -0.07 -0.65 -25.99
CA LEU A 574 0.08 -2.08 -25.77
C LEU A 574 1.04 -2.66 -26.81
N TYR A 575 2.00 -3.43 -26.35
CA TYR A 575 2.96 -4.18 -27.15
C TYR A 575 2.80 -5.67 -26.81
N VAL A 576 2.87 -6.52 -27.83
CA VAL A 576 2.91 -7.97 -27.67
C VAL A 576 4.30 -8.41 -28.04
N GLU A 577 5.07 -8.80 -27.03
CA GLU A 577 6.45 -9.23 -27.20
C GLU A 577 6.47 -10.73 -27.48
N ASP A 578 7.00 -11.10 -28.64
CA ASP A 578 7.26 -12.49 -28.98
C ASP A 578 8.67 -12.87 -28.54
N GLN A 579 8.79 -13.62 -27.44
CA GLN A 579 10.08 -14.09 -26.96
C GLN A 579 10.81 -15.00 -27.97
N ALA A 580 10.11 -15.50 -29.00
CA ALA A 580 10.72 -16.23 -30.09
C ALA A 580 11.38 -15.32 -31.15
N ASP A 581 11.21 -14.01 -31.07
CA ASP A 581 11.84 -13.01 -31.93
C ASP A 581 13.37 -13.20 -32.00
N PRO A 582 13.99 -13.08 -33.19
CA PRO A 582 15.44 -13.31 -33.36
C PRO A 582 16.33 -12.48 -32.43
N ALA A 583 16.04 -11.20 -32.23
CA ALA A 583 16.84 -10.32 -31.38
C ALA A 583 16.63 -10.63 -29.89
N MET A 584 15.37 -10.83 -29.45
CA MET A 584 15.09 -11.22 -28.06
C MET A 584 15.76 -12.56 -27.72
N ARG A 585 15.68 -13.53 -28.63
CA ARG A 585 16.38 -14.81 -28.50
C ARG A 585 17.89 -14.63 -28.43
N LEU A 586 18.46 -13.81 -29.32
CA LEU A 586 19.89 -13.52 -29.32
C LEU A 586 20.35 -12.99 -27.96
N VAL A 587 19.72 -11.93 -27.46
CA VAL A 587 20.07 -11.35 -26.16
C VAL A 587 19.90 -12.38 -25.05
N SER A 588 18.77 -13.10 -25.01
CA SER A 588 18.51 -14.10 -23.97
C SER A 588 19.56 -15.21 -23.91
N GLU A 589 20.00 -15.74 -25.06
CA GLU A 589 21.05 -16.77 -25.12
C GLU A 589 22.40 -16.25 -24.67
N MET A 590 22.73 -14.99 -24.99
CA MET A 590 23.98 -14.38 -24.54
C MET A 590 23.97 -14.12 -23.03
N MET A 591 22.84 -13.72 -22.45
CA MET A 591 22.70 -13.57 -21.00
C MET A 591 22.79 -14.92 -20.27
N ILE A 592 22.21 -15.98 -20.85
CA ILE A 592 22.31 -17.35 -20.32
C ILE A 592 23.77 -17.83 -20.39
N LEU A 593 24.46 -17.61 -21.52
CA LEU A 593 25.87 -17.94 -21.71
C LEU A 593 26.77 -17.22 -20.70
N CYS A 594 26.54 -15.93 -20.47
CA CYS A 594 27.25 -15.15 -19.46
C CYS A 594 27.08 -15.77 -18.06
N GLY A 595 25.85 -16.10 -17.68
CA GLY A 595 25.59 -16.70 -16.36
C GLY A 595 26.17 -18.10 -16.17
N GLU A 596 26.25 -18.90 -17.24
CA GLU A 596 26.95 -20.20 -17.24
C GLU A 596 28.46 -20.02 -17.05
N ALA A 597 29.08 -19.12 -17.80
CA ALA A 597 30.51 -18.84 -17.72
C ALA A 597 30.89 -18.29 -16.34
N VAL A 598 30.10 -17.38 -15.76
CA VAL A 598 30.33 -16.87 -14.40
C VAL A 598 30.12 -17.95 -13.34
N ALA A 599 29.15 -18.84 -13.51
CA ALA A 599 28.99 -19.99 -12.61
C ALA A 599 30.20 -20.92 -12.65
N ALA A 600 30.74 -21.20 -13.84
CA ALA A 600 31.96 -21.98 -14.02
C ALA A 600 33.18 -21.27 -13.41
N PHE A 601 33.33 -19.97 -13.65
CA PHE A 601 34.38 -19.13 -13.07
C PHE A 601 34.35 -19.17 -11.54
N GLY A 602 33.18 -18.96 -10.93
CA GLY A 602 33.03 -18.99 -9.48
C GLY A 602 33.34 -20.38 -8.92
N SER A 603 32.92 -21.45 -9.59
CA SER A 603 33.20 -22.82 -9.16
C SER A 603 34.68 -23.17 -9.22
N GLN A 604 35.38 -22.81 -10.30
CA GLN A 604 36.80 -23.11 -10.47
C GLN A 604 37.68 -22.37 -9.45
N ASN A 605 37.23 -21.19 -9.03
CA ASN A 605 37.95 -20.32 -8.11
C ASN A 605 37.42 -20.33 -6.67
N ASN A 606 36.47 -21.23 -6.34
CA ASN A 606 35.82 -21.34 -5.03
C ASN A 606 35.20 -20.02 -4.51
N ILE A 607 34.60 -19.25 -5.41
CA ILE A 607 33.94 -17.97 -5.08
C ILE A 607 32.49 -18.26 -4.65
N PRO A 608 32.04 -17.83 -3.46
CA PRO A 608 30.64 -17.86 -3.09
C PRO A 608 29.83 -16.90 -3.96
N LEU A 609 28.87 -17.43 -4.71
CA LEU A 609 27.97 -16.68 -5.59
C LEU A 609 26.53 -17.19 -5.40
N PRO A 610 25.50 -16.41 -5.77
CA PRO A 610 24.12 -16.89 -5.78
C PRO A 610 23.88 -17.85 -6.95
N TYR A 611 24.36 -19.10 -6.84
CA TYR A 611 24.20 -20.13 -7.87
C TYR A 611 22.74 -20.56 -7.95
N ARG A 612 22.05 -20.12 -8.99
CA ARG A 612 20.64 -20.39 -9.22
C ARG A 612 20.48 -21.67 -10.04
N GLY A 613 19.70 -22.61 -9.52
CA GLY A 613 19.39 -23.86 -10.18
C GLY A 613 17.92 -24.19 -10.11
N GLN A 614 17.56 -25.28 -10.78
CA GLN A 614 16.19 -25.78 -10.81
C GLN A 614 16.28 -27.28 -11.06
N PRO A 615 15.92 -28.12 -10.07
CA PRO A 615 15.98 -29.56 -10.24
C PRO A 615 15.13 -29.98 -11.44
N GLN A 616 15.69 -30.81 -12.32
CA GLN A 616 14.93 -31.35 -13.45
C GLN A 616 13.76 -32.18 -12.91
N SER A 617 12.56 -31.95 -13.42
CA SER A 617 11.42 -32.78 -13.07
C SER A 617 11.69 -34.21 -13.54
N ASN A 618 11.43 -35.21 -12.69
CA ASN A 618 11.49 -36.63 -13.07
C ASN A 618 10.40 -37.05 -14.09
N LEU A 619 9.64 -36.09 -14.61
CA LEU A 619 8.53 -36.31 -15.53
C LEU A 619 9.07 -36.32 -16.96
N ASP A 620 8.67 -37.34 -17.71
CA ASP A 620 9.03 -37.49 -19.12
C ASP A 620 8.33 -36.40 -19.94
N LEU A 621 9.12 -35.48 -20.52
CA LEU A 621 8.61 -34.42 -21.38
C LEU A 621 7.97 -34.97 -22.67
N SER A 622 8.30 -36.20 -23.07
CA SER A 622 7.67 -36.88 -24.20
C SER A 622 6.15 -37.03 -24.01
N ALA A 623 5.67 -37.02 -22.77
CA ALA A 623 4.24 -37.04 -22.46
C ALA A 623 3.47 -35.86 -23.07
N PHE A 624 4.14 -34.74 -23.36
CA PHE A 624 3.54 -33.55 -23.97
C PHE A 624 3.78 -33.44 -25.49
N SER A 625 4.39 -34.45 -26.11
CA SER A 625 4.67 -34.46 -27.57
C SER A 625 3.40 -34.39 -28.42
N HIS A 626 2.28 -34.90 -27.92
CA HIS A 626 0.97 -34.83 -28.57
C HIS A 626 0.39 -33.41 -28.62
N LEU A 627 0.90 -32.47 -27.82
CA LEU A 627 0.47 -31.07 -27.84
C LEU A 627 1.23 -30.29 -28.92
N PRO A 628 0.60 -29.30 -29.58
CA PRO A 628 1.27 -28.43 -30.56
C PRO A 628 2.48 -27.71 -29.97
N GLU A 629 3.53 -27.54 -30.78
CA GLU A 629 4.70 -26.73 -30.41
C GLU A 629 4.34 -25.26 -30.17
N GLY A 630 5.15 -24.59 -29.37
CA GLY A 630 4.93 -23.19 -28.98
C GLY A 630 4.11 -23.07 -27.68
N PRO A 631 3.28 -22.01 -27.54
CA PRO A 631 2.71 -21.60 -26.26
C PRO A 631 1.89 -22.69 -25.55
N VAL A 632 1.23 -23.59 -26.29
CA VAL A 632 0.41 -24.68 -25.72
C VAL A 632 1.28 -25.67 -24.96
N ARG A 633 2.29 -26.27 -25.64
CA ARG A 633 3.22 -27.21 -25.02
C ARG A 633 4.06 -26.53 -23.94
N SER A 634 4.53 -25.31 -24.17
CA SER A 634 5.27 -24.53 -23.17
C SER A 634 4.45 -24.31 -21.90
N SER A 635 3.18 -23.91 -22.03
CA SER A 635 2.27 -23.73 -20.89
C SER A 635 2.01 -25.03 -20.12
N ALA A 636 1.90 -26.17 -20.81
CA ALA A 636 1.75 -27.47 -20.16
C ALA A 636 3.01 -27.87 -19.38
N ILE A 637 4.19 -27.70 -19.97
CA ILE A 637 5.48 -28.02 -19.34
C ILE A 637 5.75 -27.13 -18.14
N LEU A 638 5.55 -25.80 -18.25
CA LEU A 638 5.83 -24.84 -17.18
C LEU A 638 5.12 -25.17 -15.86
N ARG A 639 3.93 -25.81 -15.92
CA ARG A 639 3.13 -26.16 -14.75
C ARG A 639 3.68 -27.32 -13.91
N ILE A 640 4.51 -28.17 -14.50
CA ILE A 640 5.08 -29.34 -13.81
C ILE A 640 6.52 -29.09 -13.33
N LEU A 641 7.08 -27.91 -13.65
CA LEU A 641 8.41 -27.53 -13.23
C LEU A 641 8.45 -27.26 -11.72
N ARG A 642 9.57 -27.66 -11.09
CA ARG A 642 9.85 -27.32 -9.69
C ARG A 642 10.26 -25.86 -9.57
N GLY A 643 10.13 -25.29 -8.37
CA GLY A 643 10.64 -23.94 -8.10
C GLY A 643 12.16 -23.88 -8.29
N ALA A 644 12.67 -22.69 -8.65
CA ALA A 644 14.11 -22.45 -8.65
C ALA A 644 14.65 -22.39 -7.22
N GLU A 645 15.88 -22.87 -7.05
CA GLU A 645 16.63 -22.91 -5.80
C GLU A 645 17.92 -22.10 -5.98
N ILE A 646 18.54 -21.68 -4.87
CA ILE A 646 19.82 -20.98 -4.87
C ILE A 646 20.75 -21.66 -3.87
N ASP A 647 21.93 -22.08 -4.32
CA ASP A 647 23.05 -22.49 -3.47
C ASP A 647 24.10 -21.38 -3.47
N PHE A 648 24.74 -21.12 -2.33
CA PHE A 648 25.69 -20.01 -2.17
C PHE A 648 27.16 -20.46 -2.14
N ARG A 649 27.40 -21.77 -2.27
CA ARG A 649 28.73 -22.38 -2.15
C ARG A 649 29.16 -23.03 -3.45
N LYS A 650 28.25 -23.65 -4.18
CA LYS A 650 28.56 -24.39 -5.40
C LYS A 650 27.46 -24.29 -6.45
N PRO A 651 27.80 -24.45 -7.74
CA PRO A 651 26.80 -24.54 -8.78
C PRO A 651 25.82 -25.69 -8.55
N ILE A 652 24.56 -25.42 -8.89
CA ILE A 652 23.48 -26.40 -8.95
C ILE A 652 22.91 -26.43 -10.36
N ARG A 653 22.55 -27.62 -10.83
CA ARG A 653 22.04 -27.82 -12.20
C ARG A 653 20.76 -27.02 -12.41
N HIS A 654 20.68 -26.32 -13.54
CA HIS A 654 19.48 -25.62 -13.97
C HIS A 654 18.79 -26.40 -15.08
N GLY A 655 17.87 -27.30 -14.72
CA GLY A 655 17.23 -28.24 -15.64
C GLY A 655 16.52 -27.56 -16.81
N VAL A 656 15.78 -26.48 -16.56
CA VAL A 656 15.07 -25.71 -17.61
C VAL A 656 16.03 -25.05 -18.60
N LEU A 657 17.19 -24.56 -18.13
CA LEU A 657 18.18 -23.92 -18.99
C LEU A 657 19.13 -24.94 -19.66
N GLY A 658 19.12 -26.20 -19.22
CA GLY A 658 20.04 -27.23 -19.70
C GLY A 658 21.49 -27.01 -19.26
N LEU A 659 21.71 -26.36 -18.11
CA LEU A 659 23.05 -25.94 -17.67
C LEU A 659 23.51 -26.68 -16.40
N PRO A 660 24.82 -26.99 -16.26
CA PRO A 660 25.37 -27.57 -15.03
C PRO A 660 25.39 -26.57 -13.86
N GLY A 661 25.43 -25.27 -14.15
CA GLY A 661 25.45 -24.18 -13.18
C GLY A 661 25.05 -22.86 -13.83
N TYR A 662 24.43 -21.97 -13.06
CA TYR A 662 24.01 -20.66 -13.55
C TYR A 662 24.05 -19.61 -12.43
N VAL A 663 24.53 -18.41 -12.74
CA VAL A 663 24.52 -17.24 -11.86
C VAL A 663 23.90 -16.08 -12.62
N GLN A 664 22.96 -15.36 -11.99
CA GLN A 664 22.47 -14.09 -12.54
C GLN A 664 23.56 -13.03 -12.34
N PHE A 665 24.09 -12.49 -13.43
CA PHE A 665 25.22 -11.57 -13.43
C PHE A 665 25.02 -10.33 -14.30
N THR A 666 24.00 -10.35 -15.17
CA THR A 666 23.84 -9.43 -16.30
C THR A 666 22.93 -8.25 -16.01
N SER A 667 22.51 -8.03 -14.76
CA SER A 667 21.65 -6.89 -14.42
C SER A 667 21.98 -6.23 -13.07
N PRO A 668 23.25 -5.86 -12.82
CA PRO A 668 23.69 -5.34 -11.52
C PRO A 668 23.16 -3.94 -11.18
N ILE A 669 22.67 -3.16 -12.16
CA ILE A 669 22.03 -1.85 -11.90
C ILE A 669 20.65 -2.06 -11.27
N ARG A 670 19.91 -3.10 -11.67
CA ARG A 670 18.50 -3.32 -11.26
C ARG A 670 18.26 -4.55 -10.38
N ARG A 671 19.26 -5.40 -10.15
CA ARG A 671 19.18 -6.57 -9.25
C ARG A 671 20.34 -6.58 -8.27
N TYR A 672 20.03 -6.49 -6.97
CA TYR A 672 21.07 -6.45 -5.94
C TYR A 672 21.89 -7.76 -5.85
N LEU A 673 21.29 -8.92 -6.18
CA LEU A 673 22.04 -10.20 -6.17
C LEU A 673 23.09 -10.27 -7.29
N ASP A 674 22.83 -9.66 -8.44
CA ASP A 674 23.82 -9.50 -9.50
C ASP A 674 24.95 -8.56 -9.04
N LEU A 675 24.61 -7.47 -8.35
CA LEU A 675 25.61 -6.57 -7.75
C LEU A 675 26.50 -7.29 -6.73
N ILE A 676 25.94 -8.17 -5.88
CA ILE A 676 26.74 -9.01 -4.98
C ILE A 676 27.68 -9.92 -5.77
N ALA A 677 27.20 -10.53 -6.85
CA ALA A 677 28.04 -11.37 -7.70
C ALA A 677 29.19 -10.55 -8.32
N HIS A 678 28.93 -9.30 -8.73
CA HIS A 678 29.95 -8.36 -9.19
C HIS A 678 30.97 -8.06 -8.10
N TYR A 679 30.55 -7.74 -6.87
CA TYR A 679 31.48 -7.50 -5.76
C TYR A 679 32.43 -8.67 -5.51
N GLN A 680 31.91 -9.90 -5.55
CA GLN A 680 32.70 -11.11 -5.34
C GLN A 680 33.70 -11.35 -6.47
N VAL A 681 33.23 -11.30 -7.72
CA VAL A 681 34.07 -11.50 -8.91
C VAL A 681 35.16 -10.43 -8.98
N LYS A 682 34.81 -9.15 -8.80
CA LYS A 682 35.79 -8.06 -8.87
C LYS A 682 36.81 -8.10 -7.74
N ALA A 683 36.40 -8.46 -6.52
CA ALA A 683 37.35 -8.65 -5.43
C ALA A 683 38.37 -9.75 -5.75
N PHE A 684 37.91 -10.85 -6.37
CA PHE A 684 38.78 -11.91 -6.84
C PHE A 684 39.73 -11.44 -7.96
N LEU A 685 39.23 -10.68 -8.95
CA LEU A 685 40.06 -10.13 -10.03
C LEU A 685 41.18 -9.21 -9.50
N ARG A 686 40.92 -8.46 -8.43
CA ARG A 686 41.92 -7.63 -7.74
C ARG A 686 42.91 -8.43 -6.86
N SER A 687 42.79 -9.76 -6.83
CA SER A 687 43.51 -10.62 -5.86
C SER A 687 43.26 -10.20 -4.39
N GLY A 688 42.10 -9.63 -4.11
CA GLY A 688 41.70 -9.15 -2.78
C GLY A 688 40.85 -10.16 -2.00
N PRO A 689 40.57 -9.89 -0.71
CA PRO A 689 39.66 -10.71 0.07
C PRO A 689 38.22 -10.58 -0.44
N LEU A 690 37.50 -11.71 -0.46
CA LEU A 690 36.08 -11.75 -0.82
C LEU A 690 35.24 -10.95 0.19
N PRO A 691 34.34 -10.03 -0.25
CA PRO A 691 33.62 -9.14 0.66
C PRO A 691 32.62 -9.87 1.57
N TYR A 692 32.07 -11.00 1.10
CA TYR A 692 31.08 -11.78 1.84
C TYR A 692 31.38 -13.28 1.81
N SER A 693 31.12 -13.95 2.92
CA SER A 693 31.02 -15.41 2.98
C SER A 693 29.69 -15.91 2.42
N ALA A 694 29.62 -17.20 2.06
CA ALA A 694 28.39 -17.84 1.58
C ALA A 694 27.19 -17.61 2.52
N GLY A 695 27.38 -17.72 3.85
CA GLY A 695 26.31 -17.51 4.83
C GLY A 695 25.83 -16.06 4.93
N GLN A 696 26.72 -15.09 4.67
CA GLN A 696 26.32 -13.68 4.59
C GLN A 696 25.50 -13.41 3.32
N ILE A 697 25.93 -13.95 2.17
CA ILE A 697 25.16 -13.83 0.92
C ILE A 697 23.78 -14.46 1.09
N GLU A 698 23.68 -15.64 1.71
CA GLU A 698 22.41 -16.32 1.99
C GLU A 698 21.46 -15.45 2.83
N GLY A 699 21.96 -14.85 3.92
CA GLY A 699 21.18 -13.95 4.77
C GLY A 699 20.69 -12.70 4.02
N ILE A 700 21.55 -12.09 3.20
CA ILE A 700 21.21 -10.94 2.37
C ILE A 700 20.16 -11.34 1.31
N ALA A 701 20.38 -12.45 0.62
CA ALA A 701 19.51 -12.97 -0.41
C ALA A 701 18.11 -13.28 0.13
N SER A 702 17.99 -13.80 1.36
CA SER A 702 16.68 -13.99 1.99
C SER A 702 15.90 -12.66 2.08
N THR A 703 16.56 -11.56 2.42
CA THR A 703 15.90 -10.25 2.56
C THR A 703 15.57 -9.64 1.20
N VAL A 704 16.54 -9.65 0.28
CA VAL A 704 16.38 -9.11 -1.08
C VAL A 704 15.30 -9.86 -1.85
N ASN A 705 15.24 -11.19 -1.74
CA ASN A 705 14.22 -11.99 -2.41
C ASN A 705 12.80 -11.72 -1.89
N MET A 706 12.62 -11.36 -0.62
CA MET A 706 11.31 -10.94 -0.12
C MET A 706 10.84 -9.66 -0.81
N ASN A 707 11.73 -8.66 -0.92
CA ASN A 707 11.42 -7.39 -1.57
C ASN A 707 11.20 -7.57 -3.07
N ALA A 708 12.02 -8.39 -3.74
CA ALA A 708 11.83 -8.72 -5.15
C ALA A 708 10.48 -9.42 -5.43
N ARG A 709 9.99 -10.27 -4.53
CA ARG A 709 8.64 -10.88 -4.65
C ARG A 709 7.53 -9.84 -4.51
N ILE A 710 7.68 -8.87 -3.61
CA ILE A 710 6.72 -7.78 -3.44
C ILE A 710 6.71 -6.90 -4.71
N ALA A 711 7.88 -6.51 -5.20
CA ALA A 711 8.05 -5.77 -6.45
C ALA A 711 7.41 -6.50 -7.63
N LYS A 712 7.70 -7.79 -7.82
CA LYS A 712 7.12 -8.59 -8.91
C LYS A 712 5.60 -8.71 -8.81
N ARG A 713 5.06 -8.85 -7.59
CA ARG A 713 3.60 -8.85 -7.38
C ARG A 713 2.99 -7.52 -7.81
N LEU A 714 3.56 -6.40 -7.36
CA LEU A 714 3.09 -5.07 -7.72
C LEU A 714 3.16 -4.82 -9.23
N SER A 715 4.26 -5.18 -9.89
CA SER A 715 4.39 -5.06 -11.34
C SER A 715 3.34 -5.87 -12.07
N ASN A 716 3.07 -7.11 -11.62
CA ASN A 716 2.05 -7.97 -12.24
C ASN A 716 0.63 -7.45 -12.00
N THR A 717 0.28 -6.97 -10.80
CA THR A 717 -1.06 -6.42 -10.52
C THR A 717 -1.29 -5.11 -11.26
N SER A 718 -0.28 -4.24 -11.31
CA SER A 718 -0.30 -3.00 -12.09
C SER A 718 -0.45 -3.28 -13.59
N LEU A 719 0.35 -4.19 -14.15
CA LEU A 719 0.22 -4.61 -15.55
C LEU A 719 -1.18 -5.14 -15.84
N ARG A 720 -1.71 -6.03 -14.98
CA ARG A 720 -3.05 -6.59 -15.12
C ARG A 720 -4.13 -5.51 -15.11
N TYR A 721 -4.07 -4.55 -14.18
CA TYR A 721 -4.97 -3.40 -14.15
C TYR A 721 -5.02 -2.67 -15.50
N TRP A 722 -3.85 -2.37 -16.06
CA TRP A 722 -3.76 -1.64 -17.33
C TRP A 722 -4.18 -2.46 -18.55
N ILE A 723 -3.98 -3.79 -18.54
CA ILE A 723 -4.55 -4.69 -19.56
C ILE A 723 -6.07 -4.63 -19.53
N LEU A 724 -6.67 -4.72 -18.34
CA LEU A 724 -8.12 -4.65 -18.19
C LEU A 724 -8.66 -3.28 -18.63
N GLU A 725 -7.96 -2.20 -18.29
CA GLU A 725 -8.33 -0.84 -18.69
C GLU A 725 -8.21 -0.65 -20.21
N PHE A 726 -7.14 -1.18 -20.82
CA PHE A 726 -7.00 -1.22 -22.27
C PHE A 726 -8.18 -1.93 -22.92
N LEU A 727 -8.50 -3.15 -22.46
CA LEU A 727 -9.61 -3.96 -22.99
C LEU A 727 -10.97 -3.29 -22.79
N ARG A 728 -11.19 -2.62 -21.64
CA ARG A 728 -12.43 -1.88 -21.34
C ARG A 728 -12.71 -0.77 -22.35
N ARG A 729 -11.66 -0.13 -22.90
CA ARG A 729 -11.76 0.96 -23.87
C ARG A 729 -11.94 0.49 -25.31
N GLN A 730 -11.82 -0.80 -25.59
CA GLN A 730 -11.96 -1.33 -26.94
C GLN A 730 -13.43 -1.40 -27.37
N PRO A 731 -13.73 -1.33 -28.68
CA PRO A 731 -15.09 -1.54 -29.19
C PRO A 731 -15.64 -2.89 -28.73
N LYS A 732 -16.90 -2.93 -28.26
CA LYS A 732 -17.53 -4.16 -27.71
C LYS A 732 -17.66 -5.30 -28.73
N ASP A 733 -17.65 -4.98 -30.01
CA ASP A 733 -17.71 -5.91 -31.14
C ASP A 733 -16.33 -6.37 -31.62
N LYS A 734 -15.23 -5.80 -31.09
CA LYS A 734 -13.86 -6.21 -31.41
C LYS A 734 -13.67 -7.69 -31.05
N LYS A 735 -13.20 -8.45 -32.03
CA LYS A 735 -12.88 -9.87 -31.90
C LYS A 735 -11.38 -10.05 -31.72
N TYR A 736 -11.02 -10.99 -30.88
CA TYR A 736 -9.65 -11.38 -30.58
C TYR A 736 -9.45 -12.83 -30.96
N ARG A 737 -8.30 -13.15 -31.57
CA ARG A 737 -7.91 -14.54 -31.79
C ARG A 737 -7.32 -15.07 -30.50
N ALA A 738 -7.74 -16.27 -30.13
CA ALA A 738 -7.38 -16.84 -28.85
C ALA A 738 -7.02 -18.32 -29.00
N LEU A 739 -5.86 -18.70 -28.48
CA LEU A 739 -5.36 -20.07 -28.52
C LEU A 739 -5.75 -20.83 -27.26
N VAL A 740 -6.40 -21.98 -27.38
CA VAL A 740 -6.79 -22.83 -26.25
C VAL A 740 -5.56 -23.49 -25.64
N LEU A 741 -5.13 -23.03 -24.45
CA LEU A 741 -3.96 -23.58 -23.76
C LEU A 741 -4.29 -24.82 -22.94
N LYS A 742 -5.45 -24.83 -22.27
CA LYS A 742 -5.89 -25.94 -21.40
C LYS A 742 -7.36 -25.78 -21.01
N PHE A 743 -7.97 -26.87 -20.56
CA PHE A 743 -9.23 -26.84 -19.82
C PHE A 743 -8.97 -26.69 -18.32
N ILE A 744 -9.71 -25.79 -17.67
CA ILE A 744 -9.69 -25.60 -16.22
C ILE A 744 -10.74 -26.51 -15.57
N LYS A 745 -11.98 -26.41 -16.06
CA LYS A 745 -13.12 -27.21 -15.59
C LYS A 745 -14.18 -27.27 -16.68
N ASP A 746 -14.66 -28.46 -17.00
CA ASP A 746 -15.67 -28.69 -18.04
C ASP A 746 -15.29 -27.98 -19.35
N ARG A 747 -16.10 -27.01 -19.80
CA ARG A 747 -15.86 -26.20 -21.00
C ARG A 747 -15.20 -24.85 -20.71
N ILE A 748 -14.77 -24.58 -19.48
CA ILE A 748 -14.00 -23.40 -19.14
C ILE A 748 -12.54 -23.66 -19.52
N ALA A 749 -12.08 -22.99 -20.57
CA ALA A 749 -10.71 -23.07 -21.06
C ALA A 749 -9.90 -21.83 -20.68
N ALA A 750 -8.61 -22.02 -20.43
CA ALA A 750 -7.64 -20.91 -20.40
C ALA A 750 -7.13 -20.68 -21.82
N LEU A 751 -7.22 -19.44 -22.28
CA LEU A 751 -6.83 -19.02 -23.61
C LEU A 751 -5.68 -18.01 -23.56
N LEU A 752 -4.84 -17.98 -24.60
CA LEU A 752 -3.90 -16.90 -24.88
C LEU A 752 -4.47 -15.99 -25.97
N LEU A 753 -4.72 -14.71 -25.66
CA LEU A 753 -5.18 -13.71 -26.63
C LEU A 753 -3.97 -13.19 -27.44
N PHE A 754 -3.91 -13.48 -28.73
CA PHE A 754 -2.74 -13.15 -29.57
C PHE A 754 -2.48 -11.65 -29.67
N GLU A 755 -3.53 -10.85 -29.91
CA GLU A 755 -3.40 -9.41 -30.09
C GLU A 755 -3.12 -8.65 -28.78
N VAL A 756 -3.07 -9.35 -27.65
CA VAL A 756 -2.87 -8.77 -26.32
C VAL A 756 -1.66 -9.39 -25.62
N GLY A 757 -1.28 -10.63 -25.94
CA GLY A 757 -0.24 -11.37 -25.21
C GLY A 757 -0.69 -11.84 -23.81
N TYR A 758 -2.00 -11.93 -23.59
CA TYR A 758 -2.57 -12.10 -22.25
C TYR A 758 -3.39 -13.38 -22.12
N GLN A 759 -3.27 -14.06 -20.97
CA GLN A 759 -4.03 -15.26 -20.66
C GLN A 759 -5.30 -14.96 -19.88
N ALA A 760 -6.44 -15.44 -20.37
CA ALA A 760 -7.76 -15.28 -19.77
C ALA A 760 -8.56 -16.59 -19.84
N SER A 761 -9.65 -16.68 -19.08
CA SER A 761 -10.54 -17.86 -19.12
C SER A 761 -11.86 -17.56 -19.81
N VAL A 762 -12.36 -18.49 -20.61
CA VAL A 762 -13.67 -18.39 -21.27
C VAL A 762 -14.35 -19.75 -21.35
N TRP A 763 -15.68 -19.74 -21.46
CA TRP A 763 -16.46 -20.90 -21.82
C TRP A 763 -16.41 -21.12 -23.35
N VAL A 764 -15.99 -22.30 -23.80
CA VAL A 764 -15.87 -22.66 -25.23
C VAL A 764 -16.92 -23.66 -25.71
N SER A 765 -17.03 -23.79 -27.02
CA SER A 765 -17.99 -24.66 -27.71
C SER A 765 -17.72 -26.15 -27.48
N VAL A 766 -18.74 -26.97 -27.71
CA VAL A 766 -18.60 -28.43 -27.60
C VAL A 766 -17.73 -28.93 -28.76
N GLY A 767 -16.73 -29.74 -28.45
CA GLY A 767 -15.81 -30.31 -29.44
C GLY A 767 -14.48 -29.56 -29.59
N THR A 768 -14.35 -28.36 -29.00
CA THR A 768 -13.09 -27.61 -28.94
C THR A 768 -12.02 -28.41 -28.19
N GLN A 769 -10.80 -28.43 -28.71
CA GLN A 769 -9.64 -29.12 -28.17
C GLN A 769 -8.53 -28.16 -27.76
N VAL A 770 -7.58 -28.67 -26.97
CA VAL A 770 -6.36 -27.92 -26.64
C VAL A 770 -5.53 -27.72 -27.90
N GLY A 771 -5.13 -26.48 -28.17
CA GLY A 771 -4.44 -26.08 -29.40
C GLY A 771 -5.35 -25.50 -30.47
N ASP A 772 -6.67 -25.58 -30.32
CA ASP A 772 -7.59 -24.92 -31.25
C ASP A 772 -7.52 -23.39 -31.10
N GLU A 773 -7.71 -22.69 -32.21
CA GLU A 773 -7.93 -21.25 -32.23
C GLU A 773 -9.43 -20.95 -32.22
N VAL A 774 -9.84 -20.05 -31.32
CA VAL A 774 -11.21 -19.57 -31.21
C VAL A 774 -11.23 -18.04 -31.30
N LEU A 775 -12.38 -17.50 -31.70
CA LEU A 775 -12.62 -16.05 -31.66
C LEU A 775 -13.37 -15.70 -30.39
N VAL A 776 -12.91 -14.69 -29.67
CA VAL A 776 -13.57 -14.20 -28.46
C VAL A 776 -13.76 -12.69 -28.52
N ARG A 777 -14.73 -12.19 -27.75
CA ARG A 777 -14.94 -10.76 -27.51
C ARG A 777 -15.02 -10.48 -26.01
N VAL A 778 -14.70 -9.26 -25.62
CA VAL A 778 -14.83 -8.79 -24.23
C VAL A 778 -16.29 -8.43 -23.97
N GLU A 779 -16.92 -9.04 -22.97
CA GLU A 779 -18.27 -8.65 -22.53
C GLU A 779 -18.19 -7.56 -21.46
N GLU A 780 -17.36 -7.78 -20.45
CA GLU A 780 -17.17 -6.87 -19.32
C GLU A 780 -15.70 -6.83 -18.90
N SER A 781 -15.22 -5.65 -18.53
CA SER A 781 -13.88 -5.45 -17.96
C SER A 781 -13.94 -4.37 -16.88
N HIS A 782 -13.64 -4.73 -15.64
CA HIS A 782 -13.62 -3.85 -14.48
C HIS A 782 -12.23 -3.88 -13.84
N PRO A 783 -11.32 -2.95 -14.22
CA PRO A 783 -9.93 -2.99 -13.78
C PRO A 783 -9.74 -2.91 -12.26
N ARG A 784 -10.57 -2.11 -11.58
CA ARG A 784 -10.50 -1.92 -10.12
C ARG A 784 -10.98 -3.13 -9.32
N ASP A 785 -11.93 -3.87 -9.87
CA ASP A 785 -12.47 -5.10 -9.28
C ASP A 785 -11.71 -6.35 -9.75
N ASP A 786 -10.65 -6.15 -10.54
CA ASP A 786 -9.83 -7.18 -11.15
C ASP A 786 -10.61 -8.22 -11.98
N PHE A 787 -11.67 -7.77 -12.64
CA PHE A 787 -12.63 -8.63 -13.32
C PHE A 787 -12.59 -8.49 -14.84
N LEU A 788 -12.62 -9.64 -15.53
CA LEU A 788 -12.71 -9.75 -16.98
C LEU A 788 -13.66 -10.89 -17.36
N SER A 789 -14.65 -10.59 -18.19
CA SER A 789 -15.53 -11.57 -18.80
C SER A 789 -15.34 -11.57 -20.32
N LEU A 790 -15.06 -12.76 -20.86
CA LEU A 790 -14.95 -13.00 -22.29
C LEU A 790 -16.11 -13.90 -22.75
N LYS A 791 -16.45 -13.80 -24.04
CA LYS A 791 -17.39 -14.70 -24.68
C LYS A 791 -16.87 -15.15 -26.03
N GLU A 792 -16.96 -16.45 -26.28
CA GLU A 792 -16.70 -17.03 -27.60
C GLU A 792 -17.69 -16.49 -28.63
N VAL A 793 -17.17 -16.12 -29.80
CA VAL A 793 -17.94 -15.70 -30.95
C VAL A 793 -18.18 -16.94 -31.81
N ILE A 794 -19.41 -17.44 -31.76
CA ILE A 794 -19.90 -18.59 -32.55
C ILE A 794 -20.37 -18.12 -33.93
#